data_AF-A0A7X7PI84-F1
#
_entry.id   AF-A0A7X7PI84-F1
#
_cell.length_a   1.000
_cell.length_b   1.000
_cell.length_c   1.000
_cell.angle_alpha   90.00
_cell.angle_beta   90.00
_cell.angle_gamma   90.00
#
_symmetry.space_group_name_H-M   'P 1'
#
loop_
_entity.id
_entity.type
_entity.pdbx_description
1 polymer ?
#
loop_
_entity_poly.entity_id
_entity_poly.type
_entity_poly.pdbx_seq_one_letter_code
_entity_poly.pdbx_strand_id
1 'polypeptide(L)'
;MRLRPELLLILVAACAPARVAMPPAPPPVTLDEKAVARVAALLEMQDRRVLDLTLLTTALGDPNPAVREQAALAGGRIGDLAAAPVLRDALSDSATQVAAAAAFALGELSDSSAATIQALADAVAPAGWSRAEVAAEAAHALGMIAAPTVAAHLWPALTEAAPAAVVQEALLAIWRVPRTSEAVRVVAAHLASPDPETRWRAAYALMRMSSPSAVQTVIAMMGDADERVRVNAARALNAADADSANARVAAQQALRDGLGDPHPHVRIQAARTLAGYKDGADVQPIASLLNDTDTNVATAAASALGDLGSPAAQGALRTVIEAADRPLSLRAAALAALVRVDSAAATSIVGAWQRSDQWLVRFYAARALAGAAWSASSALLEQLVRDSDARVAAEALTSAAEAEGSSGSAYRWFVEALGAPDVMVRAAAARGIARSPRPTDLPLLLQAYEISARDSLNDAAVAVVEALGELRETGIPVERSFFVRFARSPNAIVRRAVATHIGAGWGDVVPVETGKNADDYQRVVRSLVVPGLAGARPRVGIVTERGTIVLELAPVEAPLTVANFLELIRSGYYESAPLRWHRVVPNFVLQDGDLRGDGNGGPAYAIRDEMNRLRYGRGTLGMALAGPDTGGSQFFITHSPQPHLDGGYTVFGRVAEGMDIADAIAQDDAILAIEVMP
;
A
#
# COMPACT_ATOMS: atom_id res chain seq x y z
N MET A 1 -29.74 31.90 -67.93
CA MET A 1 -30.88 30.99 -67.78
C MET A 1 -30.72 30.24 -66.46
N ARG A 2 -31.73 30.29 -65.58
CA ARG A 2 -31.70 29.84 -64.18
C ARG A 2 -31.56 28.32 -64.06
N LEU A 3 -30.83 27.82 -63.05
CA LEU A 3 -30.95 26.52 -62.35
C LEU A 3 -30.10 26.64 -61.05
N ARG A 4 -30.70 27.04 -59.93
CA ARG A 4 -31.10 26.25 -58.73
C ARG A 4 -29.94 25.56 -57.96
N PRO A 5 -29.87 25.74 -56.61
CA PRO A 5 -28.85 25.15 -55.74
C PRO A 5 -29.31 23.79 -55.21
N GLU A 6 -28.43 22.79 -55.20
CA GLU A 6 -28.68 21.53 -54.48
C GLU A 6 -27.53 21.22 -53.52
N LEU A 7 -27.96 20.81 -52.33
CA LEU A 7 -27.21 20.52 -51.12
C LEU A 7 -25.99 19.62 -51.34
N LEU A 8 -24.83 20.07 -50.86
CA LEU A 8 -23.71 19.18 -50.54
C LEU A 8 -23.90 18.69 -49.09
N LEU A 9 -24.54 17.52 -48.92
CA LEU A 9 -24.59 16.81 -47.64
C LEU A 9 -23.26 16.07 -47.47
N ILE A 10 -22.39 16.55 -46.59
CA ILE A 10 -21.19 15.83 -46.16
C ILE A 10 -21.64 14.74 -45.18
N LEU A 11 -21.60 13.48 -45.62
CA LEU A 11 -21.73 12.31 -44.76
C LEU A 11 -20.47 12.17 -43.90
N VAL A 12 -20.55 12.58 -42.63
CA VAL A 12 -19.59 12.18 -41.60
C VAL A 12 -19.93 10.74 -41.22
N ALA A 13 -19.16 9.79 -41.74
CA ALA A 13 -19.19 8.40 -41.28
C ALA A 13 -18.54 8.34 -39.89
N ALA A 14 -19.36 8.23 -38.85
CA ALA A 14 -18.90 7.92 -37.50
C ALA A 14 -18.46 6.45 -37.45
N CYS A 15 -17.15 6.20 -37.41
CA CYS A 15 -16.61 4.89 -37.03
C CYS A 15 -16.86 4.68 -35.53
N ALA A 16 -17.93 3.98 -35.18
CA ALA A 16 -18.10 3.41 -33.85
C ALA A 16 -17.06 2.28 -33.67
N PRO A 17 -16.35 2.20 -32.53
CA PRO A 17 -15.46 1.07 -32.26
C PRO A 17 -16.29 -0.22 -32.21
N ALA A 18 -15.81 -1.25 -32.93
CA ALA A 18 -16.43 -2.56 -32.95
C ALA A 18 -16.49 -3.12 -31.52
N ARG A 19 -17.72 -3.38 -31.03
CA ARG A 19 -17.93 -4.15 -29.80
C ARG A 19 -17.38 -5.55 -30.03
N VAL A 20 -16.26 -5.88 -29.39
CA VAL A 20 -15.80 -7.25 -29.25
C VAL A 20 -16.91 -8.02 -28.54
N ALA A 21 -17.53 -8.98 -29.22
CA ALA A 21 -18.53 -9.84 -28.61
C ALA A 21 -17.87 -10.59 -27.45
N MET A 22 -18.36 -10.37 -26.23
CA MET A 22 -17.90 -11.12 -25.07
C MET A 22 -18.17 -12.61 -25.31
N PRO A 23 -17.20 -13.50 -24.99
CA PRO A 23 -17.47 -14.93 -24.98
C PRO A 23 -18.68 -15.22 -24.08
N PRO A 24 -19.50 -16.25 -24.39
CA PRO A 24 -20.63 -16.62 -23.55
C PRO A 24 -20.15 -16.85 -22.12
N ALA A 25 -20.86 -16.25 -21.15
CA ALA A 25 -20.52 -16.42 -19.75
C ALA A 25 -20.43 -17.91 -19.42
N PRO A 26 -19.36 -18.37 -18.74
CA PRO A 26 -19.28 -19.75 -18.29
C PRO A 26 -20.54 -20.07 -17.45
N PRO A 27 -21.03 -21.32 -17.50
CA PRO A 27 -22.19 -21.71 -16.70
C PRO A 27 -21.92 -21.36 -15.23
N PRO A 28 -22.91 -20.80 -14.51
CA PRO A 28 -22.71 -20.36 -13.13
C PRO A 28 -22.25 -21.55 -12.28
N VAL A 29 -21.12 -21.39 -11.61
CA VAL A 29 -20.60 -22.40 -10.69
C VAL A 29 -21.48 -22.37 -9.45
N THR A 30 -22.30 -23.40 -9.25
CA THR A 30 -23.12 -23.56 -8.06
C THR A 30 -22.42 -24.45 -7.05
N LEU A 31 -22.28 -23.98 -5.80
CA LEU A 31 -21.85 -24.83 -4.68
C LEU A 31 -23.08 -25.51 -4.07
N ASP A 32 -23.03 -26.83 -3.89
CA ASP A 32 -24.03 -27.52 -3.08
C ASP A 32 -23.77 -27.29 -1.58
N GLU A 33 -24.69 -27.71 -0.71
CA GLU A 33 -24.56 -27.48 0.74
C GLU A 33 -23.30 -28.15 1.34
N LYS A 34 -22.81 -29.25 0.77
CA LYS A 34 -21.57 -29.89 1.23
C LYS A 34 -20.35 -29.05 0.84
N ALA A 35 -20.34 -28.50 -0.36
CA ALA A 35 -19.31 -27.59 -0.84
C ALA A 35 -19.32 -26.27 -0.05
N VAL A 36 -20.50 -25.71 0.24
CA VAL A 36 -20.65 -24.54 1.11
C VAL A 36 -20.05 -24.80 2.50
N ALA A 37 -20.41 -25.91 3.13
CA ALA A 37 -19.87 -26.28 4.43
C ALA A 37 -18.34 -26.49 4.39
N ARG A 38 -17.81 -27.04 3.29
CA ARG A 38 -16.36 -27.25 3.13
C ARG A 38 -15.61 -25.93 2.95
N VAL A 39 -16.10 -25.02 2.10
CA VAL A 39 -15.49 -23.69 1.94
C VAL A 39 -15.57 -22.90 3.25
N ALA A 40 -16.69 -23.00 3.99
CA ALA A 40 -16.82 -22.38 5.30
C ALA A 40 -15.78 -22.92 6.30
N ALA A 41 -15.56 -24.24 6.32
CA ALA A 41 -14.52 -24.85 7.16
C ALA A 41 -13.10 -24.40 6.75
N LEU A 42 -12.83 -24.21 5.46
CA LEU A 42 -11.56 -23.64 4.99
C LEU A 42 -11.37 -22.18 5.45
N LEU A 43 -12.43 -21.37 5.48
CA LEU A 43 -12.37 -20.00 6.02
C LEU A 43 -12.10 -20.00 7.52
N GLU A 44 -12.76 -20.88 8.28
CA GLU A 44 -12.50 -21.07 9.71
C GLU A 44 -11.04 -21.51 9.95
N MET A 45 -10.53 -22.46 9.17
CA MET A 45 -9.16 -22.95 9.24
C MET A 45 -8.14 -21.82 9.03
N GLN A 46 -8.41 -20.91 8.09
CA GLN A 46 -7.59 -19.72 7.83
C GLN A 46 -7.66 -18.70 8.98
N ASP A 47 -8.86 -18.36 9.48
CA ASP A 47 -9.03 -17.45 10.63
C ASP A 47 -8.29 -17.98 11.86
N ARG A 48 -8.33 -19.30 12.08
CA ARG A 48 -7.67 -19.96 13.18
C ARG A 48 -6.19 -20.24 12.94
N ARG A 49 -5.63 -19.96 11.76
CA ARG A 49 -4.26 -20.31 11.33
C ARG A 49 -3.78 -21.69 11.85
N VAL A 50 -4.68 -22.68 11.90
CA VAL A 50 -4.36 -24.05 12.31
C VAL A 50 -4.59 -24.95 11.11
N LEU A 51 -3.52 -25.53 10.57
CA LEU A 51 -3.60 -26.39 9.42
C LEU A 51 -4.26 -27.74 9.77
N ASP A 52 -5.40 -28.02 9.16
CA ASP A 52 -5.97 -29.37 9.07
C ASP A 52 -5.65 -29.96 7.69
N LEU A 53 -4.60 -30.78 7.63
CA LEU A 53 -4.17 -31.45 6.41
C LEU A 53 -5.24 -32.41 5.84
N THR A 54 -6.09 -32.98 6.68
CA THR A 54 -7.15 -33.89 6.24
C THR A 54 -8.22 -33.10 5.51
N LEU A 55 -8.68 -31.98 6.10
CA LEU A 55 -9.62 -31.07 5.46
C LEU A 55 -9.04 -30.50 4.16
N LEU A 56 -7.80 -30.00 4.19
CA LEU A 56 -7.15 -29.42 3.02
C LEU A 56 -7.05 -30.43 1.87
N THR A 57 -6.55 -31.64 2.13
CA THR A 57 -6.41 -32.70 1.12
C THR A 57 -7.77 -33.13 0.59
N THR A 58 -8.77 -33.28 1.46
CA THR A 58 -10.14 -33.63 1.05
C THR A 58 -10.78 -32.55 0.19
N ALA A 59 -10.51 -31.27 0.47
CA ALA A 59 -11.00 -30.15 -0.32
C ALA A 59 -10.28 -30.01 -1.66
N LEU A 60 -8.97 -30.27 -1.72
CA LEU A 60 -8.20 -30.36 -2.97
C LEU A 60 -8.60 -31.56 -3.83
N GLY A 61 -9.29 -32.57 -3.28
CA GLY A 61 -9.89 -33.67 -4.03
C GLY A 61 -11.34 -33.46 -4.47
N ASP A 62 -11.93 -32.27 -4.23
CA ASP A 62 -13.35 -32.03 -4.49
C ASP A 62 -13.68 -32.03 -6.00
N PRO A 63 -14.82 -32.59 -6.45
CA PRO A 63 -15.21 -32.53 -7.86
C PRO A 63 -15.38 -31.09 -8.38
N ASN A 64 -15.75 -30.14 -7.52
CA ASN A 64 -15.94 -28.75 -7.90
C ASN A 64 -14.61 -27.98 -7.86
N PRO A 65 -14.12 -27.45 -8.99
CA PRO A 65 -12.85 -26.73 -9.03
C PRO A 65 -12.83 -25.45 -8.19
N ALA A 66 -13.97 -24.80 -7.93
CA ALA A 66 -14.02 -23.64 -7.05
C ALA A 66 -13.71 -23.99 -5.59
N VAL A 67 -14.13 -25.19 -5.14
CA VAL A 67 -13.76 -25.68 -3.79
C VAL A 67 -12.26 -25.98 -3.73
N ARG A 68 -11.72 -26.61 -4.78
CA ARG A 68 -10.27 -26.90 -4.85
C ARG A 68 -9.42 -25.64 -4.90
N GLU A 69 -9.86 -24.61 -5.63
CA GLU A 69 -9.17 -23.32 -5.69
C GLU A 69 -9.13 -22.65 -4.31
N GLN A 70 -10.27 -22.59 -3.60
CA GLN A 70 -10.34 -22.07 -2.24
C GLN A 70 -9.47 -22.88 -1.27
N ALA A 71 -9.37 -24.20 -1.47
CA ALA A 71 -8.48 -25.06 -0.69
C ALA A 71 -7.00 -24.72 -0.94
N ALA A 72 -6.59 -24.56 -2.20
CA ALA A 72 -5.22 -24.19 -2.54
C ALA A 72 -4.83 -22.84 -1.92
N LEU A 73 -5.68 -21.81 -2.06
CA LEU A 73 -5.46 -20.50 -1.43
C LEU A 73 -5.40 -20.60 0.10
N ALA A 74 -6.28 -21.40 0.73
CA ALA A 74 -6.26 -21.61 2.18
C ALA A 74 -4.94 -22.23 2.65
N GLY A 75 -4.38 -23.18 1.91
CA GLY A 75 -3.10 -23.80 2.22
C GLY A 75 -1.95 -22.80 2.29
N GLY A 76 -1.91 -21.82 1.37
CA GLY A 76 -0.92 -20.74 1.39
C GLY A 76 -1.17 -19.73 2.52
N ARG A 77 -2.41 -19.25 2.64
CA ARG A 77 -2.81 -18.21 3.60
C ARG A 77 -2.67 -18.61 5.06
N ILE A 78 -2.56 -19.90 5.39
CA ILE A 78 -2.30 -20.33 6.77
C ILE A 78 -0.85 -20.03 7.16
N GLY A 79 0.10 -20.12 6.22
CA GLY A 79 1.52 -19.88 6.49
C GLY A 79 2.27 -21.08 7.08
N ASP A 80 1.66 -22.27 7.08
CA ASP A 80 2.30 -23.50 7.57
C ASP A 80 2.92 -24.30 6.41
N LEU A 81 4.25 -24.46 6.45
CA LEU A 81 5.03 -25.17 5.43
C LEU A 81 4.62 -26.63 5.26
N ALA A 82 3.93 -27.25 6.22
CA ALA A 82 3.39 -28.60 6.09
C ALA A 82 2.35 -28.73 4.96
N ALA A 83 1.77 -27.62 4.48
CA ALA A 83 0.88 -27.61 3.32
C ALA A 83 1.64 -27.71 1.97
N ALA A 84 2.94 -27.39 1.93
CA ALA A 84 3.69 -27.30 0.67
C ALA A 84 3.65 -28.58 -0.20
N PRO A 85 3.76 -29.81 0.35
CA PRO A 85 3.67 -31.03 -0.47
C PRO A 85 2.35 -31.16 -1.23
N VAL A 86 1.20 -30.96 -0.57
CA VAL A 86 -0.12 -31.09 -1.22
C VAL A 86 -0.39 -29.96 -2.21
N LEU A 87 0.18 -28.77 -1.98
CA LEU A 87 0.10 -27.66 -2.93
C LEU A 87 0.97 -27.91 -4.18
N ARG A 88 2.15 -28.52 -4.04
CA ARG A 88 2.95 -28.94 -5.20
C ARG A 88 2.21 -29.96 -6.05
N ASP A 89 1.52 -30.92 -5.43
CA ASP A 89 0.69 -31.88 -6.17
C ASP A 89 -0.44 -31.16 -6.93
N ALA A 90 -1.05 -30.15 -6.32
CA ALA A 90 -2.13 -29.35 -6.92
C ALA A 90 -1.69 -28.48 -8.12
N LEU A 91 -0.38 -28.26 -8.36
CA LEU A 91 0.11 -27.64 -9.61
C LEU A 91 -0.28 -28.44 -10.86
N SER A 92 -0.49 -29.75 -10.70
CA SER A 92 -0.90 -30.65 -11.78
C SER A 92 -2.43 -30.74 -11.93
N ASP A 93 -3.22 -29.98 -11.18
CA ASP A 93 -4.69 -30.01 -11.29
C ASP A 93 -5.12 -29.68 -12.72
N SER A 94 -6.10 -30.43 -13.24
CA SER A 94 -6.66 -30.22 -14.59
C SER A 94 -7.27 -28.83 -14.79
N ALA A 95 -7.80 -28.21 -13.73
CA ALA A 95 -8.39 -26.88 -13.75
C ALA A 95 -7.29 -25.83 -13.58
N THR A 96 -7.15 -24.93 -14.57
CA THR A 96 -6.12 -23.89 -14.60
C THR A 96 -6.16 -22.99 -13.37
N GLN A 97 -7.34 -22.60 -12.91
CA GLN A 97 -7.50 -21.74 -11.73
C GLN A 97 -7.00 -22.39 -10.45
N VAL A 98 -7.15 -23.71 -10.31
CA VAL A 98 -6.66 -24.46 -9.14
C VAL A 98 -5.14 -24.55 -9.17
N ALA A 99 -4.58 -24.92 -10.32
CA ALA A 99 -3.13 -25.01 -10.50
C ALA A 99 -2.43 -23.65 -10.30
N ALA A 100 -3.03 -22.57 -10.80
CA ALA A 100 -2.53 -21.22 -10.56
C ALA A 100 -2.67 -20.81 -9.08
N ALA A 101 -3.81 -21.09 -8.43
CA ALA A 101 -3.95 -20.88 -6.98
C ALA A 101 -2.92 -21.65 -6.15
N ALA A 102 -2.57 -22.86 -6.56
CA ALA A 102 -1.51 -23.64 -5.93
C ALA A 102 -0.12 -23.00 -6.14
N ALA A 103 0.18 -22.50 -7.33
CA ALA A 103 1.42 -21.77 -7.59
C ALA A 103 1.53 -20.51 -6.71
N PHE A 104 0.47 -19.69 -6.67
CA PHE A 104 0.40 -18.52 -5.80
C PHE A 104 0.60 -18.89 -4.33
N ALA A 105 -0.13 -19.90 -3.83
CA ALA A 105 -0.05 -20.37 -2.46
C ALA A 105 1.34 -20.87 -2.05
N LEU A 106 2.08 -21.51 -2.96
CA LEU A 106 3.47 -21.90 -2.71
C LEU A 106 4.40 -20.69 -2.56
N GLY A 107 4.17 -19.64 -3.35
CA GLY A 107 4.90 -18.38 -3.22
C GLY A 107 4.58 -17.65 -1.90
N GLU A 108 3.31 -17.63 -1.50
CA GLU A 108 2.84 -17.07 -0.22
C GLU A 108 3.50 -17.75 1.00
N LEU A 109 3.62 -19.09 0.97
CA LEU A 109 4.33 -19.85 2.01
C LEU A 109 5.81 -19.45 2.12
N SER A 110 6.37 -18.77 1.12
CA SER A 110 7.78 -18.44 1.02
C SER A 110 8.69 -19.68 1.19
N ASP A 111 8.22 -20.85 0.75
CA ASP A 111 8.96 -22.10 0.87
C ASP A 111 10.15 -22.12 -0.10
N SER A 112 11.33 -21.77 0.41
CA SER A 112 12.58 -21.78 -0.34
C SER A 112 13.20 -23.17 -0.53
N SER A 113 12.47 -24.25 -0.24
CA SER A 113 12.95 -25.61 -0.47
C SER A 113 13.21 -25.87 -1.97
N ALA A 114 14.24 -26.66 -2.27
CA ALA A 114 14.59 -27.00 -3.65
C ALA A 114 13.43 -27.68 -4.39
N ALA A 115 12.61 -28.47 -3.70
CA ALA A 115 11.44 -29.13 -4.28
C ALA A 115 10.38 -28.13 -4.75
N THR A 116 10.09 -27.10 -3.96
CA THR A 116 9.12 -26.05 -4.33
C THR A 116 9.64 -25.17 -5.45
N ILE A 117 10.89 -24.72 -5.35
CA ILE A 117 11.52 -23.92 -6.40
C ILE A 117 11.53 -24.68 -7.73
N GLN A 118 11.89 -25.97 -7.72
CA GLN A 118 11.92 -26.78 -8.94
C GLN A 118 10.51 -26.99 -9.53
N ALA A 119 9.51 -27.27 -8.69
CA ALA A 119 8.14 -27.46 -9.17
C ALA A 119 7.57 -26.19 -9.85
N LEU A 120 7.85 -25.01 -9.30
CA LEU A 120 7.48 -23.75 -9.93
C LEU A 120 8.32 -23.46 -11.19
N ALA A 121 9.62 -23.76 -11.15
CA ALA A 121 10.50 -23.58 -12.31
C ALA A 121 10.06 -24.44 -13.52
N ASP A 122 9.61 -25.67 -13.27
CA ASP A 122 9.10 -26.56 -14.32
C ASP A 122 7.85 -25.99 -14.99
N ALA A 123 6.99 -25.30 -14.23
CA ALA A 123 5.82 -24.61 -14.76
C ALA A 123 6.18 -23.36 -15.60
N VAL A 124 7.24 -22.65 -15.23
CA VAL A 124 7.74 -21.46 -15.95
C VAL A 124 8.54 -21.84 -17.21
N ALA A 125 9.11 -23.04 -17.25
CA ALA A 125 9.90 -23.53 -18.39
C ALA A 125 9.05 -23.67 -19.67
N PRO A 126 9.68 -23.73 -20.87
CA PRO A 126 8.95 -23.83 -22.15
C PRO A 126 7.92 -24.95 -22.24
N ALA A 127 8.14 -26.08 -21.56
CA ALA A 127 7.19 -27.18 -21.51
C ALA A 127 5.87 -26.81 -20.80
N GLY A 128 5.91 -25.89 -19.82
CA GLY A 128 4.75 -25.41 -19.06
C GLY A 128 3.94 -24.32 -19.76
N TRP A 129 4.46 -23.70 -20.83
CA TRP A 129 3.81 -22.56 -21.51
C TRP A 129 2.47 -22.88 -22.16
N SER A 130 2.16 -24.17 -22.38
CA SER A 130 0.81 -24.61 -22.77
C SER A 130 -0.27 -24.23 -21.75
N ARG A 131 0.12 -24.02 -20.48
CA ARG A 131 -0.72 -23.51 -19.38
C ARG A 131 -0.24 -22.11 -18.96
N ALA A 132 -0.27 -21.15 -19.88
CA ALA A 132 0.32 -19.82 -19.71
C ALA A 132 -0.09 -19.09 -18.42
N GLU A 133 -1.33 -19.23 -17.95
CA GLU A 133 -1.79 -18.63 -16.68
C GLU A 133 -1.06 -19.24 -15.47
N VAL A 134 -0.90 -20.57 -15.43
CA VAL A 134 -0.15 -21.26 -14.37
C VAL A 134 1.32 -20.87 -14.42
N ALA A 135 1.90 -20.81 -15.62
CA ALA A 135 3.29 -20.39 -15.81
C ALA A 135 3.53 -18.93 -15.36
N ALA A 136 2.60 -18.02 -15.64
CA ALA A 136 2.67 -16.63 -15.19
C ALA A 136 2.57 -16.53 -13.66
N GLU A 137 1.64 -17.26 -13.05
CA GLU A 137 1.49 -17.31 -11.60
C GLU A 137 2.71 -17.97 -10.91
N ALA A 138 3.31 -18.99 -11.52
CA ALA A 138 4.54 -19.60 -11.03
C ALA A 138 5.73 -18.62 -11.11
N ALA A 139 5.83 -17.80 -12.16
CA ALA A 139 6.83 -16.74 -12.25
C ALA A 139 6.65 -15.68 -11.15
N HIS A 140 5.40 -15.32 -10.84
CA HIS A 140 5.06 -14.45 -9.72
C HIS A 140 5.46 -15.07 -8.37
N ALA A 141 5.07 -16.32 -8.12
CA ALA A 141 5.39 -17.07 -6.90
C ALA A 141 6.89 -17.19 -6.65
N LEU A 142 7.66 -17.49 -7.71
CA LEU A 142 9.12 -17.47 -7.69
C LEU A 142 9.65 -16.09 -7.24
N GLY A 143 9.07 -15.00 -7.76
CA GLY A 143 9.37 -13.63 -7.35
C GLY A 143 9.07 -13.34 -5.87
N MET A 144 8.03 -13.96 -5.29
CA MET A 144 7.68 -13.83 -3.86
C MET A 144 8.69 -14.56 -2.96
N ILE A 145 9.11 -15.78 -3.33
CA ILE A 145 10.10 -16.58 -2.57
C ILE A 145 11.45 -15.85 -2.47
N ALA A 146 11.83 -15.12 -3.53
CA ALA A 146 13.01 -14.26 -3.57
C ALA A 146 14.35 -14.93 -3.18
N ALA A 147 14.44 -16.26 -3.30
CA ALA A 147 15.68 -16.99 -3.05
C ALA A 147 16.72 -16.72 -4.17
N PRO A 148 18.03 -16.66 -3.88
CA PRO A 148 19.05 -16.32 -4.89
C PRO A 148 19.06 -17.23 -6.14
N THR A 149 18.62 -18.48 -6.01
CA THR A 149 18.56 -19.48 -7.08
C THR A 149 17.42 -19.25 -8.07
N VAL A 150 16.35 -18.56 -7.66
CA VAL A 150 15.13 -18.32 -8.44
C VAL A 150 15.44 -17.67 -9.80
N ALA A 151 16.40 -16.75 -9.81
CA ALA A 151 16.82 -15.99 -10.97
C ALA A 151 17.07 -16.85 -12.22
N ALA A 152 17.78 -17.97 -12.04
CA ALA A 152 18.17 -18.86 -13.12
C ALA A 152 16.96 -19.48 -13.84
N HIS A 153 15.82 -19.56 -13.14
CA HIS A 153 14.58 -20.13 -13.66
C HIS A 153 13.68 -19.10 -14.35
N LEU A 154 13.88 -17.79 -14.09
CA LEU A 154 13.10 -16.73 -14.72
C LEU A 154 13.71 -16.25 -16.05
N TRP A 155 15.04 -16.29 -16.20
CA TRP A 155 15.69 -15.86 -17.45
C TRP A 155 15.18 -16.55 -18.73
N PRO A 156 14.93 -17.88 -18.74
CA PRO A 156 14.41 -18.55 -19.92
C PRO A 156 13.01 -18.10 -20.34
N ALA A 157 12.25 -17.48 -19.44
CA ALA A 157 10.92 -16.95 -19.73
C ALA A 157 10.95 -15.55 -20.38
N LEU A 158 12.08 -14.84 -20.36
CA LEU A 158 12.22 -13.49 -20.92
C LEU A 158 12.62 -13.53 -22.41
N THR A 159 11.86 -14.29 -23.21
CA THR A 159 12.10 -14.47 -24.65
C THR A 159 10.83 -14.20 -25.45
N GLU A 160 10.96 -13.89 -26.74
CA GLU A 160 9.81 -13.69 -27.63
C GLU A 160 8.96 -14.97 -27.84
N ALA A 161 9.53 -16.15 -27.55
CA ALA A 161 8.82 -17.42 -27.67
C ALA A 161 7.87 -17.68 -26.49
N ALA A 162 8.08 -17.01 -25.35
CA ALA A 162 7.25 -17.18 -24.17
C ALA A 162 5.90 -16.48 -24.32
N PRO A 163 4.81 -17.01 -23.72
CA PRO A 163 3.53 -16.31 -23.71
C PRO A 163 3.64 -14.95 -23.01
N ALA A 164 2.96 -13.93 -23.52
CA ALA A 164 3.06 -12.56 -23.03
C ALA A 164 2.83 -12.44 -21.52
N ALA A 165 1.82 -13.12 -20.96
CA ALA A 165 1.56 -13.11 -19.52
C ALA A 165 2.75 -13.64 -18.69
N VAL A 166 3.46 -14.65 -19.19
CA VAL A 166 4.64 -15.23 -18.52
C VAL A 166 5.79 -14.23 -18.55
N VAL A 167 6.05 -13.61 -19.72
CA VAL A 167 7.07 -12.56 -19.87
C VAL A 167 6.78 -11.40 -18.90
N GLN A 168 5.53 -10.94 -18.89
CA GLN A 168 5.07 -9.82 -18.08
C GLN A 168 5.25 -10.09 -16.57
N GLU A 169 4.86 -11.26 -16.05
CA GLU A 169 5.10 -11.60 -14.63
C GLU A 169 6.59 -11.82 -14.33
N ALA A 170 7.33 -12.45 -15.24
CA ALA A 170 8.77 -12.63 -15.10
C ALA A 170 9.50 -11.27 -15.00
N LEU A 171 9.12 -10.26 -15.79
CA LEU A 171 9.67 -8.90 -15.69
C LEU A 171 9.44 -8.27 -14.31
N LEU A 172 8.26 -8.49 -13.70
CA LEU A 172 7.97 -7.96 -12.36
C LEU A 172 8.71 -8.72 -11.24
N ALA A 173 9.09 -9.97 -11.48
CA ALA A 173 9.86 -10.79 -10.55
C ALA A 173 11.38 -10.54 -10.64
N ILE A 174 11.91 -10.33 -11.85
CA ILE A 174 13.35 -10.45 -12.15
C ILE A 174 14.24 -9.38 -11.51
N TRP A 175 13.71 -8.22 -11.13
CA TRP A 175 14.54 -7.15 -10.54
C TRP A 175 15.15 -7.52 -9.18
N ARG A 176 14.67 -8.57 -8.52
CA ARG A 176 15.17 -9.11 -7.24
C ARG A 176 16.50 -9.89 -7.37
N VAL A 177 17.07 -9.93 -8.58
CA VAL A 177 18.26 -10.70 -8.97
C VAL A 177 19.51 -9.81 -9.02
N PRO A 178 20.74 -10.37 -8.88
CA PRO A 178 21.98 -9.59 -9.03
C PRO A 178 22.05 -8.76 -10.31
N ARG A 179 22.44 -7.49 -10.14
CA ARG A 179 22.49 -6.47 -11.19
C ARG A 179 23.69 -6.69 -12.10
N THR A 180 23.53 -7.49 -13.16
CA THR A 180 24.55 -7.67 -14.19
C THR A 180 24.21 -6.88 -15.44
N SER A 181 25.23 -6.48 -16.22
CA SER A 181 25.01 -5.82 -17.51
C SER A 181 24.22 -6.68 -18.49
N GLU A 182 24.36 -8.00 -18.40
CA GLU A 182 23.58 -8.95 -19.19
C GLU A 182 22.10 -8.90 -18.82
N ALA A 183 21.79 -8.95 -17.54
CA ALA A 183 20.42 -8.86 -17.03
C ALA A 183 19.73 -7.56 -17.49
N VAL A 184 20.43 -6.43 -17.38
CA VAL A 184 19.92 -5.13 -17.84
C VAL A 184 19.61 -5.16 -19.34
N ARG A 185 20.51 -5.74 -20.16
CA ARG A 185 20.31 -5.84 -21.61
C ARG A 185 19.11 -6.71 -21.97
N VAL A 186 18.94 -7.86 -21.32
CA VAL A 186 17.80 -8.77 -21.56
C VAL A 186 16.48 -8.06 -21.24
N VAL A 187 16.39 -7.38 -20.09
CA VAL A 187 15.19 -6.63 -19.71
C VAL A 187 14.93 -5.47 -20.67
N ALA A 188 15.97 -4.72 -21.06
CA ALA A 188 15.84 -3.58 -21.96
C ALA A 188 15.34 -3.96 -23.36
N ALA A 189 15.58 -5.18 -23.83
CA ALA A 189 15.05 -5.64 -25.12
C ALA A 189 13.52 -5.62 -25.19
N HIS A 190 12.85 -5.87 -24.05
CA HIS A 190 11.38 -5.88 -23.96
C HIS A 190 10.73 -4.49 -24.07
N LEU A 191 11.52 -3.42 -24.01
CA LEU A 191 11.05 -2.06 -24.27
C LEU A 191 10.67 -1.82 -25.73
N ALA A 192 11.14 -2.66 -26.66
CA ALA A 192 10.74 -2.60 -28.06
C ALA A 192 9.40 -3.31 -28.34
N SER A 193 8.78 -3.92 -27.33
CA SER A 193 7.52 -4.67 -27.50
C SER A 193 6.39 -3.76 -28.00
N PRO A 194 5.59 -4.22 -28.98
CA PRO A 194 4.40 -3.47 -29.40
C PRO A 194 3.34 -3.41 -28.28
N ASP A 195 3.37 -4.35 -27.34
CA ASP A 195 2.45 -4.42 -26.21
C ASP A 195 2.86 -3.44 -25.09
N PRO A 196 2.06 -2.42 -24.79
CA PRO A 196 2.35 -1.47 -23.72
C PRO A 196 2.45 -2.12 -22.34
N GLU A 197 1.72 -3.22 -22.09
CA GLU A 197 1.76 -3.95 -20.82
C GLU A 197 3.16 -4.55 -20.57
N THR A 198 3.75 -5.15 -21.60
CA THR A 198 5.14 -5.63 -21.56
C THR A 198 6.13 -4.47 -21.36
N ARG A 199 5.97 -3.36 -22.10
CA ARG A 199 6.91 -2.23 -22.02
C ARG A 199 6.98 -1.59 -20.64
N TRP A 200 5.84 -1.33 -19.98
CA TRP A 200 5.89 -0.67 -18.67
C TRP A 200 6.45 -1.61 -17.58
N ARG A 201 6.21 -2.92 -17.67
CA ARG A 201 6.79 -3.89 -16.74
C ARG A 201 8.31 -4.02 -16.93
N ALA A 202 8.79 -3.95 -18.16
CA ALA A 202 10.22 -3.84 -18.44
C ALA A 202 10.80 -2.53 -17.90
N ALA A 203 10.09 -1.41 -18.07
CA ALA A 203 10.46 -0.13 -17.48
C ALA A 203 10.55 -0.17 -15.95
N TYR A 204 9.56 -0.78 -15.31
CA TYR A 204 9.53 -0.99 -13.86
C TYR A 204 10.70 -1.86 -13.41
N ALA A 205 10.99 -2.96 -14.12
CA ALA A 205 12.12 -3.82 -13.82
C ALA A 205 13.45 -3.07 -13.88
N LEU A 206 13.70 -2.30 -14.96
CA LEU A 206 14.91 -1.47 -15.09
C LEU A 206 15.01 -0.43 -13.98
N MET A 207 13.90 0.24 -13.66
CA MET A 207 13.83 1.21 -12.57
C MET A 207 14.20 0.56 -11.22
N ARG A 208 13.72 -0.66 -10.94
CA ARG A 208 14.06 -1.38 -9.71
C ARG A 208 15.51 -1.87 -9.70
N MET A 209 16.03 -2.25 -10.86
CA MET A 209 17.41 -2.71 -11.00
C MET A 209 18.42 -1.59 -10.75
N SER A 210 18.11 -0.33 -11.10
CA SER A 210 18.95 0.87 -10.88
C SER A 210 20.41 0.62 -11.32
N SER A 211 20.65 0.87 -12.61
CA SER A 211 21.94 0.60 -13.25
C SER A 211 22.37 1.73 -14.18
N PRO A 212 23.62 2.22 -14.07
CA PRO A 212 24.16 3.25 -14.96
C PRO A 212 24.13 2.86 -16.45
N SER A 213 24.26 1.58 -16.78
CA SER A 213 24.26 1.12 -18.18
C SER A 213 22.91 1.26 -18.88
N ALA A 214 21.82 1.39 -18.11
CA ALA A 214 20.47 1.57 -18.64
C ALA A 214 20.11 3.03 -18.93
N VAL A 215 20.88 4.01 -18.41
CA VAL A 215 20.47 5.42 -18.37
C VAL A 215 20.12 5.98 -19.75
N GLN A 216 20.91 5.69 -20.78
CA GLN A 216 20.62 6.18 -22.14
C GLN A 216 19.32 5.59 -22.70
N THR A 217 19.08 4.30 -22.47
CA THR A 217 17.83 3.65 -22.85
C THR A 217 16.65 4.26 -22.10
N VAL A 218 16.81 4.51 -20.79
CA VAL A 218 15.78 5.13 -19.94
C VAL A 218 15.47 6.57 -20.37
N ILE A 219 16.46 7.36 -20.78
CA ILE A 219 16.25 8.71 -21.32
C ILE A 219 15.33 8.63 -22.56
N ALA A 220 15.59 7.69 -23.48
CA ALA A 220 14.75 7.53 -24.67
C ALA A 220 13.29 7.16 -24.33
N MET A 221 13.08 6.40 -23.26
CA MET A 221 11.74 5.99 -22.81
C MET A 221 10.87 7.13 -22.29
N MET A 222 11.45 8.29 -21.98
CA MET A 222 10.66 9.49 -21.67
C MET A 222 9.79 9.94 -22.85
N GLY A 223 10.05 9.45 -24.07
CA GLY A 223 9.21 9.67 -25.25
C GLY A 223 8.20 8.56 -25.57
N ASP A 224 8.01 7.54 -24.72
CA ASP A 224 7.05 6.45 -25.01
C ASP A 224 5.60 6.96 -25.03
N ALA A 225 4.75 6.33 -25.85
CA ALA A 225 3.33 6.66 -25.93
C ALA A 225 2.57 6.33 -24.63
N ASP A 226 2.96 5.28 -23.91
CA ASP A 226 2.33 4.84 -22.67
C ASP A 226 2.90 5.61 -21.47
N GLU A 227 2.02 6.27 -20.71
CA GLU A 227 2.42 7.06 -19.54
C GLU A 227 3.09 6.22 -18.46
N ARG A 228 2.74 4.94 -18.30
CA ARG A 228 3.34 4.07 -17.26
C ARG A 228 4.80 3.80 -17.58
N VAL A 229 5.15 3.72 -18.87
CA VAL A 229 6.56 3.65 -19.31
C VAL A 229 7.28 4.94 -18.93
N ARG A 230 6.72 6.10 -19.28
CA ARG A 230 7.30 7.41 -18.98
C ARG A 230 7.45 7.67 -17.47
N VAL A 231 6.47 7.28 -16.65
CA VAL A 231 6.53 7.39 -15.17
C VAL A 231 7.70 6.56 -14.61
N ASN A 232 7.82 5.31 -15.02
CA ASN A 232 8.91 4.44 -14.55
C ASN A 232 10.28 4.93 -15.07
N ALA A 233 10.33 5.47 -16.30
CA ALA A 233 11.52 6.10 -16.84
C ALA A 233 11.95 7.32 -16.01
N ALA A 234 11.02 8.25 -15.73
CA ALA A 234 11.28 9.41 -14.89
C ALA A 234 11.78 9.03 -13.49
N ARG A 235 11.26 7.93 -12.93
CA ARG A 235 11.71 7.39 -11.63
C ARG A 235 13.11 6.77 -11.69
N ALA A 236 13.45 6.13 -12.80
CA ALA A 236 14.73 5.47 -13.00
C ALA A 236 15.91 6.45 -13.20
N LEU A 237 15.66 7.66 -13.70
CA LEU A 237 16.67 8.70 -13.95
C LEU A 237 17.21 9.39 -12.68
N ASN A 238 17.55 8.62 -11.65
CA ASN A 238 18.14 9.14 -10.41
C ASN A 238 19.56 9.69 -10.64
N ALA A 239 19.99 10.62 -9.79
CA ALA A 239 21.27 11.32 -9.94
C ALA A 239 22.49 10.38 -9.90
N ALA A 240 22.49 9.38 -9.02
CA ALA A 240 23.63 8.48 -8.84
C ALA A 240 23.92 7.65 -10.11
N ASP A 241 22.87 7.10 -10.73
CA ASP A 241 23.01 6.35 -11.98
C ASP A 241 23.37 7.28 -13.14
N ALA A 242 22.75 8.45 -13.23
CA ALA A 242 23.02 9.42 -14.30
C ALA A 242 24.45 9.98 -14.25
N ASP A 243 24.99 10.26 -13.06
CA ASP A 243 26.37 10.70 -12.85
C ASP A 243 27.34 9.59 -13.26
N SER A 244 27.10 8.36 -12.81
CA SER A 244 27.93 7.19 -13.14
C SER A 244 27.92 6.88 -14.65
N ALA A 245 26.82 7.19 -15.33
CA ALA A 245 26.69 7.04 -16.78
C ALA A 245 27.24 8.23 -17.59
N ASN A 246 27.81 9.26 -16.94
CA ASN A 246 28.19 10.54 -17.56
C ASN A 246 27.04 11.19 -18.36
N ALA A 247 25.81 11.03 -17.89
CA ALA A 247 24.58 11.45 -18.56
C ALA A 247 23.75 12.43 -17.75
N ARG A 248 24.30 12.99 -16.65
CA ARG A 248 23.62 13.90 -15.73
C ARG A 248 22.80 14.99 -16.44
N VAL A 249 23.44 15.73 -17.35
CA VAL A 249 22.81 16.85 -18.07
C VAL A 249 21.65 16.37 -18.93
N ALA A 250 21.83 15.27 -19.65
CA ALA A 250 20.79 14.71 -20.51
C ALA A 250 19.61 14.16 -19.68
N ALA A 251 19.89 13.50 -18.55
CA ALA A 251 18.88 13.00 -17.63
C ALA A 251 18.08 14.15 -16.99
N GLN A 252 18.75 15.19 -16.48
CA GLN A 252 18.06 16.39 -15.96
C GLN A 252 17.22 17.07 -17.04
N GLN A 253 17.71 17.17 -18.28
CA GLN A 253 16.92 17.76 -19.36
C GLN A 253 15.65 16.94 -19.65
N ALA A 254 15.77 15.62 -19.76
CA ALA A 254 14.62 14.74 -19.98
C ALA A 254 13.59 14.83 -18.84
N LEU A 255 14.05 14.98 -17.59
CA LEU A 255 13.18 15.22 -16.44
C LEU A 255 12.51 16.60 -16.49
N ARG A 256 13.21 17.66 -16.88
CA ARG A 256 12.63 19.01 -17.08
C ARG A 256 11.54 18.98 -18.15
N ASP A 257 11.78 18.30 -19.26
CA ASP A 257 10.77 18.11 -20.32
C ASP A 257 9.56 17.35 -19.76
N GLY A 258 9.78 16.34 -18.91
CA GLY A 258 8.74 15.59 -18.20
C GLY A 258 7.89 16.41 -17.22
N LEU A 259 8.34 17.60 -16.79
CA LEU A 259 7.50 18.52 -16.01
C LEU A 259 6.33 19.08 -16.86
N GLY A 260 6.43 19.06 -18.18
CA GLY A 260 5.38 19.47 -19.11
C GLY A 260 4.52 18.33 -19.66
N ASP A 261 4.67 17.10 -19.16
CA ASP A 261 3.95 15.94 -19.69
C ASP A 261 2.42 16.08 -19.53
N PRO A 262 1.61 15.65 -20.52
CA PRO A 262 0.15 15.70 -20.41
C PRO A 262 -0.37 14.90 -19.21
N HIS A 263 0.30 13.82 -18.81
CA HIS A 263 -0.14 12.96 -17.73
C HIS A 263 0.41 13.42 -16.36
N PRO A 264 -0.46 13.64 -15.34
CA PRO A 264 -0.03 14.19 -14.05
C PRO A 264 0.99 13.29 -13.32
N HIS A 265 0.87 11.96 -13.43
CA HIS A 265 1.84 11.04 -12.81
C HIS A 265 3.27 11.21 -13.33
N VAL A 266 3.45 11.57 -14.62
CA VAL A 266 4.79 11.82 -15.18
C VAL A 266 5.34 13.12 -14.59
N ARG A 267 4.53 14.19 -14.54
CA ARG A 267 4.92 15.48 -13.91
C ARG A 267 5.31 15.31 -12.45
N ILE A 268 4.49 14.59 -11.67
CA ILE A 268 4.75 14.24 -10.26
C ILE A 268 6.11 13.54 -10.12
N GLN A 269 6.34 12.52 -10.95
CA GLN A 269 7.55 11.71 -10.82
C GLN A 269 8.80 12.46 -11.31
N ALA A 270 8.68 13.25 -12.37
CA ALA A 270 9.75 14.10 -12.88
C ALA A 270 10.20 15.12 -11.82
N ALA A 271 9.25 15.82 -11.17
CA ALA A 271 9.56 16.79 -10.11
C ALA A 271 10.28 16.13 -8.91
N ARG A 272 9.79 14.97 -8.45
CA ARG A 272 10.40 14.21 -7.35
C ARG A 272 11.83 13.77 -7.68
N THR A 273 12.04 13.19 -8.86
CA THR A 273 13.38 12.72 -9.25
C THR A 273 14.34 13.89 -9.44
N LEU A 274 13.89 14.98 -10.05
CA LEU A 274 14.72 16.17 -10.31
C LEU A 274 15.20 16.83 -9.01
N ALA A 275 14.36 16.88 -7.97
CA ALA A 275 14.75 17.35 -6.65
C ALA A 275 15.93 16.55 -6.03
N GLY A 276 16.09 15.28 -6.42
CA GLY A 276 17.20 14.42 -5.99
C GLY A 276 18.57 14.87 -6.51
N TYR A 277 18.61 15.65 -7.60
CA TYR A 277 19.87 16.18 -8.16
C TYR A 277 20.45 17.34 -7.34
N LYS A 278 19.66 17.95 -6.44
CA LYS A 278 20.05 19.09 -5.59
C LYS A 278 20.60 20.29 -6.39
N ASP A 279 20.08 20.51 -7.60
CA ASP A 279 20.51 21.58 -8.49
C ASP A 279 19.59 22.80 -8.34
N GLY A 280 20.16 23.95 -7.99
CA GLY A 280 19.41 25.20 -7.83
C GLY A 280 18.74 25.69 -9.12
N ALA A 281 19.22 25.27 -10.29
CA ALA A 281 18.59 25.61 -11.58
C ALA A 281 17.19 24.98 -11.72
N ASP A 282 16.90 23.91 -10.99
CA ASP A 282 15.63 23.18 -11.06
C ASP A 282 14.53 23.77 -10.17
N VAL A 283 14.85 24.79 -9.35
CA VAL A 283 13.87 25.47 -8.49
C VAL A 283 12.75 26.10 -9.29
N GLN A 284 13.07 26.91 -10.32
CA GLN A 284 12.04 27.60 -11.11
C GLN A 284 11.19 26.64 -11.95
N PRO A 285 11.77 25.66 -12.66
CA PRO A 285 11.00 24.62 -13.34
C PRO A 285 10.02 23.90 -12.40
N ILE A 286 10.47 23.43 -11.23
CA ILE A 286 9.59 22.73 -10.28
C ILE A 286 8.55 23.70 -9.68
N ALA A 287 8.93 24.93 -9.35
CA ALA A 287 8.02 25.92 -8.78
C ALA A 287 6.86 26.29 -9.71
N SER A 288 7.03 26.18 -11.03
CA SER A 288 5.94 26.40 -11.99
C SER A 288 4.77 25.43 -11.79
N LEU A 289 5.05 24.20 -11.33
CA LEU A 289 4.04 23.18 -11.03
C LEU A 289 3.25 23.45 -9.76
N LEU A 290 3.65 24.43 -8.93
CA LEU A 290 2.85 24.84 -7.76
C LEU A 290 1.49 25.41 -8.16
N ASN A 291 1.30 25.78 -9.42
CA ASN A 291 0.03 26.25 -9.99
C ASN A 291 -0.60 25.26 -10.97
N ASP A 292 -0.16 24.00 -10.96
CA ASP A 292 -0.77 22.94 -11.78
C ASP A 292 -2.27 22.81 -11.46
N THR A 293 -3.06 22.47 -12.48
CA THR A 293 -4.50 22.25 -12.36
C THR A 293 -4.81 21.02 -11.50
N ASP A 294 -3.88 20.06 -11.47
CA ASP A 294 -3.95 18.89 -10.62
C ASP A 294 -3.27 19.20 -9.26
N THR A 295 -4.08 19.18 -8.19
CA THR A 295 -3.61 19.46 -6.83
C THR A 295 -2.53 18.46 -6.36
N ASN A 296 -2.58 17.22 -6.84
CA ASN A 296 -1.59 16.19 -6.50
C ASN A 296 -0.23 16.50 -7.15
N VAL A 297 -0.22 17.09 -8.35
CA VAL A 297 1.01 17.62 -8.98
C VAL A 297 1.56 18.81 -8.18
N ALA A 298 0.72 19.78 -7.84
CA ALA A 298 1.14 20.94 -7.04
C ALA A 298 1.72 20.53 -5.66
N THR A 299 1.11 19.52 -5.03
CA THR A 299 1.54 18.98 -3.73
C THR A 299 2.88 18.25 -3.85
N ALA A 300 3.05 17.46 -4.91
CA ALA A 300 4.34 16.81 -5.20
C ALA A 300 5.44 17.85 -5.49
N ALA A 301 5.12 18.94 -6.19
CA ALA A 301 6.05 20.02 -6.48
C ALA A 301 6.48 20.77 -5.19
N ALA A 302 5.55 21.06 -4.28
CA ALA A 302 5.88 21.66 -2.99
C ALA A 302 6.86 20.79 -2.18
N SER A 303 6.57 19.49 -2.07
CA SER A 303 7.48 18.53 -1.41
C SER A 303 8.84 18.44 -2.12
N ALA A 304 8.85 18.39 -3.45
CA ALA A 304 10.08 18.34 -4.25
C ALA A 304 10.96 19.58 -4.06
N LEU A 305 10.39 20.79 -3.94
CA LEU A 305 11.14 22.00 -3.60
C LEU A 305 11.79 21.94 -2.22
N GLY A 306 11.05 21.41 -1.23
CA GLY A 306 11.58 21.19 0.11
C GLY A 306 12.70 20.16 0.13
N ASP A 307 12.59 19.11 -0.69
CA ASP A 307 13.62 18.08 -0.81
C ASP A 307 14.84 18.62 -1.55
N LEU A 308 14.67 19.43 -2.59
CA LEU A 308 15.76 20.11 -3.29
C LEU A 308 16.60 20.96 -2.33
N GLY A 309 15.95 21.61 -1.35
CA GLY A 309 16.63 22.24 -0.22
C GLY A 309 17.24 23.62 -0.51
N SER A 310 16.84 24.27 -1.62
CA SER A 310 17.37 25.58 -2.00
C SER A 310 16.57 26.74 -1.39
N PRO A 311 17.23 27.73 -0.75
CA PRO A 311 16.58 28.95 -0.27
C PRO A 311 15.85 29.74 -1.36
N ALA A 312 16.21 29.55 -2.64
CA ALA A 312 15.51 30.21 -3.76
C ALA A 312 14.03 29.79 -3.89
N ALA A 313 13.63 28.66 -3.29
CA ALA A 313 12.24 28.20 -3.27
C ALA A 313 11.36 28.93 -2.24
N GLN A 314 11.96 29.65 -1.28
CA GLN A 314 11.27 30.28 -0.14
C GLN A 314 10.08 31.14 -0.59
N GLY A 315 10.27 32.02 -1.58
CA GLY A 315 9.23 32.93 -2.06
C GLY A 315 8.03 32.21 -2.69
N ALA A 316 8.30 31.16 -3.48
CA ALA A 316 7.26 30.38 -4.13
C ALA A 316 6.44 29.57 -3.11
N LEU A 317 7.12 28.93 -2.14
CA LEU A 317 6.46 28.18 -1.06
C LEU A 317 5.60 29.10 -0.18
N ARG A 318 6.12 30.26 0.21
CA ARG A 318 5.36 31.23 1.02
C ARG A 318 4.09 31.70 0.32
N THR A 319 4.17 31.96 -0.98
CA THR A 319 3.00 32.35 -1.80
C THR A 319 1.90 31.30 -1.72
N VAL A 320 2.25 30.01 -1.81
CA VAL A 320 1.27 28.92 -1.67
C VAL A 320 0.68 28.87 -0.26
N ILE A 321 1.50 29.00 0.79
CA ILE A 321 1.05 28.93 2.19
C ILE A 321 0.06 30.05 2.53
N GLU A 322 0.28 31.25 2.00
CA GLU A 322 -0.53 32.46 2.24
C GLU A 322 -1.83 32.49 1.43
N ALA A 323 -1.91 31.74 0.33
CA ALA A 323 -3.09 31.66 -0.53
C ALA A 323 -4.21 30.85 0.13
N ALA A 324 -5.11 31.53 0.84
CA ALA A 324 -6.17 30.92 1.65
C ALA A 324 -7.21 30.14 0.82
N ASP A 325 -7.31 30.39 -0.48
CA ASP A 325 -8.16 29.69 -1.45
C ASP A 325 -7.57 28.35 -1.91
N ARG A 326 -6.28 28.10 -1.64
CA ARG A 326 -5.62 26.83 -1.97
C ARG A 326 -5.97 25.76 -0.92
N PRO A 327 -6.04 24.47 -1.32
CA PRO A 327 -6.29 23.37 -0.39
C PRO A 327 -5.33 23.35 0.81
N LEU A 328 -5.86 23.04 2.00
CA LEU A 328 -5.06 23.03 3.24
C LEU A 328 -3.89 22.05 3.16
N SER A 329 -4.09 20.87 2.58
CA SER A 329 -3.05 19.85 2.36
C SER A 329 -1.88 20.36 1.52
N LEU A 330 -2.15 21.10 0.42
CA LEU A 330 -1.11 21.74 -0.39
C LEU A 330 -0.36 22.81 0.40
N ARG A 331 -1.09 23.65 1.15
CA ARG A 331 -0.48 24.68 2.01
C ARG A 331 0.38 24.05 3.11
N ALA A 332 -0.05 22.93 3.68
CA ALA A 332 0.68 22.17 4.68
C ALA A 332 1.95 21.53 4.09
N ALA A 333 1.88 20.95 2.90
CA ALA A 333 3.05 20.42 2.19
C ALA A 333 4.06 21.54 1.90
N ALA A 334 3.59 22.72 1.47
CA ALA A 334 4.44 23.89 1.26
C ALA A 334 5.07 24.40 2.57
N LEU A 335 4.35 24.37 3.69
CA LEU A 335 4.88 24.73 5.01
C LEU A 335 5.96 23.74 5.47
N ALA A 336 5.71 22.43 5.35
CA ALA A 336 6.70 21.40 5.66
C ALA A 336 7.95 21.50 4.77
N ALA A 337 7.79 21.87 3.50
CA ALA A 337 8.89 22.18 2.60
C ALA A 337 9.64 23.46 3.02
N LEU A 338 8.92 24.51 3.42
CA LEU A 338 9.50 25.77 3.86
C LEU A 338 10.39 25.58 5.09
N VAL A 339 10.00 24.70 6.02
CA VAL A 339 10.82 24.36 7.20
C VAL A 339 12.22 23.88 6.81
N ARG A 340 12.34 23.13 5.71
CA ARG A 340 13.63 22.59 5.23
C ARG A 340 14.50 23.62 4.51
N VAL A 341 13.90 24.65 3.89
CA VAL A 341 14.64 25.68 3.12
C VAL A 341 14.86 26.98 3.89
N ASP A 342 13.95 27.33 4.81
CA ASP A 342 14.00 28.49 5.69
C ASP A 342 13.16 28.24 6.96
N SER A 343 13.79 27.58 7.94
CA SER A 343 13.13 27.26 9.21
C SER A 343 12.68 28.52 9.99
N ALA A 344 13.35 29.66 9.83
CA ALA A 344 13.03 30.88 10.56
C ALA A 344 11.73 31.53 10.04
N ALA A 345 11.55 31.59 8.72
CA ALA A 345 10.28 32.02 8.14
C ALA A 345 9.15 31.03 8.47
N ALA A 346 9.43 29.73 8.41
CA ALA A 346 8.44 28.70 8.67
C ALA A 346 7.91 28.74 10.12
N THR A 347 8.78 28.92 11.12
CA THR A 347 8.38 28.93 12.55
C THR A 347 7.43 30.08 12.88
N SER A 348 7.59 31.24 12.23
CA SER A 348 6.64 32.35 12.35
C SER A 348 5.23 31.96 11.88
N ILE A 349 5.15 31.28 10.73
CA ILE A 349 3.88 30.81 10.17
C ILE A 349 3.27 29.70 11.02
N VAL A 350 4.08 28.75 11.49
CA VAL A 350 3.65 27.70 12.42
C VAL A 350 3.03 28.34 13.67
N GLY A 351 3.68 29.34 14.26
CA GLY A 351 3.12 30.05 15.42
C GLY A 351 1.79 30.76 15.16
N ALA A 352 1.44 31.06 13.90
CA ALA A 352 0.11 31.50 13.51
C ALA A 352 -0.88 30.33 13.38
N TRP A 353 -0.47 29.24 12.73
CA TRP A 353 -1.30 28.05 12.53
C TRP A 353 -1.68 27.36 13.84
N GLN A 354 -0.77 27.34 14.82
CA GLN A 354 -1.01 26.81 16.17
C GLN A 354 -2.14 27.52 16.93
N ARG A 355 -2.49 28.75 16.54
CA ARG A 355 -3.58 29.53 17.15
C ARG A 355 -4.91 29.35 16.41
N SER A 356 -4.97 28.48 15.40
CA SER A 356 -6.20 28.20 14.66
C SER A 356 -7.20 27.43 15.51
N ASP A 357 -8.48 27.76 15.40
CA ASP A 357 -9.57 26.98 15.99
C ASP A 357 -9.72 25.61 15.34
N GLN A 358 -9.24 25.44 14.09
CA GLN A 358 -9.27 24.18 13.38
C GLN A 358 -8.11 23.29 13.83
N TRP A 359 -8.43 22.18 14.48
CA TRP A 359 -7.43 21.21 14.94
C TRP A 359 -6.54 20.71 13.79
N LEU A 360 -7.08 20.53 12.58
CA LEU A 360 -6.34 20.02 11.42
C LEU A 360 -5.23 21.00 10.98
N VAL A 361 -5.46 22.31 11.10
CA VAL A 361 -4.45 23.34 10.85
C VAL A 361 -3.34 23.24 11.92
N ARG A 362 -3.71 23.08 13.20
CA ARG A 362 -2.74 22.89 14.29
C ARG A 362 -1.96 21.58 14.16
N PHE A 363 -2.61 20.52 13.70
CA PHE A 363 -2.01 19.22 13.40
C PHE A 363 -0.93 19.34 12.31
N TYR A 364 -1.23 20.02 11.19
CA TYR A 364 -0.21 20.30 10.18
C TYR A 364 0.89 21.24 10.67
N ALA A 365 0.58 22.16 11.58
CA ALA A 365 1.59 22.98 12.24
C ALA A 365 2.55 22.14 13.07
N ALA A 366 2.03 21.14 13.80
CA ALA A 366 2.84 20.16 14.54
C ALA A 366 3.74 19.36 13.60
N ARG A 367 3.14 18.75 12.57
CA ARG A 367 3.82 17.92 11.57
C ARG A 367 4.96 18.64 10.87
N ALA A 368 4.77 19.91 10.50
CA ALA A 368 5.79 20.68 9.81
C ALA A 368 7.08 20.81 10.65
N LEU A 369 6.95 20.84 11.99
CA LEU A 369 8.10 21.00 12.90
C LEU A 369 8.99 19.77 13.00
N ALA A 370 8.56 18.59 12.52
CA ALA A 370 9.38 17.38 12.50
C ALA A 370 10.69 17.56 11.71
N GLY A 371 10.65 18.36 10.63
CA GLY A 371 11.81 18.67 9.81
C GLY A 371 12.66 19.85 10.29
N ALA A 372 12.29 20.49 11.40
CA ALA A 372 12.97 21.67 11.91
C ALA A 372 14.08 21.30 12.91
N ALA A 373 15.11 22.14 13.01
CA ALA A 373 16.09 22.02 14.09
C ALA A 373 15.39 22.20 15.45
N TRP A 374 15.73 21.34 16.42
CA TRP A 374 15.16 21.35 17.78
C TRP A 374 15.16 22.74 18.45
N SER A 375 16.23 23.52 18.28
CA SER A 375 16.33 24.88 18.82
C SER A 375 15.28 25.85 18.26
N ALA A 376 14.78 25.59 17.05
CA ALA A 376 13.75 26.40 16.40
C ALA A 376 12.32 25.87 16.65
N SER A 377 12.16 24.57 16.91
CA SER A 377 10.85 23.93 17.07
C SER A 377 10.42 23.68 18.51
N SER A 378 11.34 23.49 19.45
CA SER A 378 11.06 23.08 20.83
C SER A 378 10.00 23.93 21.55
N ALA A 379 10.11 25.26 21.51
CA ALA A 379 9.15 26.15 22.18
C ALA A 379 7.73 26.07 21.58
N LEU A 380 7.64 25.83 20.26
CA LEU A 380 6.38 25.66 19.54
C LEU A 380 5.78 24.27 19.81
N LEU A 381 6.61 23.22 19.84
CA LEU A 381 6.19 21.86 20.17
C LEU A 381 5.73 21.74 21.62
N GLU A 382 6.38 22.44 22.56
CA GLU A 382 6.01 22.42 23.98
C GLU A 382 4.55 22.84 24.24
N GLN A 383 4.03 23.75 23.41
CA GLN A 383 2.63 24.17 23.47
C GLN A 383 1.72 23.09 22.87
N LEU A 384 2.10 22.55 21.71
CA LEU A 384 1.29 21.58 20.96
C LEU A 384 1.20 20.19 21.61
N VAL A 385 2.24 19.73 22.32
CA VAL A 385 2.16 18.46 23.06
C VAL A 385 1.13 18.50 24.19
N ARG A 386 0.67 19.70 24.57
CA ARG A 386 -0.40 19.95 25.54
C ARG A 386 -1.69 20.45 24.90
N ASP A 387 -1.83 20.32 23.58
CA ASP A 387 -3.04 20.70 22.87
C ASP A 387 -4.24 19.91 23.43
N SER A 388 -5.39 20.58 23.53
CA SER A 388 -6.63 19.96 23.98
C SER A 388 -7.15 18.88 23.02
N ASP A 389 -6.79 18.96 21.74
CA ASP A 389 -7.12 17.94 20.75
C ASP A 389 -6.01 16.88 20.73
N ALA A 390 -6.35 15.66 21.13
CA ALA A 390 -5.41 14.56 21.26
C ALA A 390 -4.70 14.19 19.94
N ARG A 391 -5.30 14.51 18.79
CA ARG A 391 -4.70 14.25 17.47
C ARG A 391 -3.50 15.17 17.25
N VAL A 392 -3.66 16.44 17.63
CA VAL A 392 -2.60 17.44 17.59
C VAL A 392 -1.51 17.09 18.60
N ALA A 393 -1.87 16.75 19.83
CA ALA A 393 -0.91 16.36 20.86
C ALA A 393 -0.08 15.13 20.47
N ALA A 394 -0.70 14.09 19.90
CA ALA A 394 -0.01 12.90 19.42
C ALA A 394 0.95 13.20 18.27
N GLU A 395 0.53 13.99 17.27
CA GLU A 395 1.40 14.41 16.17
C GLU A 395 2.56 15.28 16.66
N ALA A 396 2.33 16.15 17.64
CA ALA A 396 3.37 16.98 18.24
C ALA A 396 4.42 16.14 18.98
N LEU A 397 4.01 15.08 19.70
CA LEU A 397 4.95 14.14 20.33
C LEU A 397 5.76 13.37 19.27
N THR A 398 5.12 12.88 18.21
CA THR A 398 5.81 12.25 17.08
C THR A 398 6.83 13.20 16.44
N SER A 399 6.41 14.44 16.17
CA SER A 399 7.27 15.47 15.58
C SER A 399 8.43 15.87 16.51
N ALA A 400 8.20 15.91 17.83
CA ALA A 400 9.25 16.15 18.82
C ALA A 400 10.28 15.03 18.82
N ALA A 401 9.84 13.77 18.74
CA ALA A 401 10.72 12.60 18.69
C ALA A 401 11.60 12.57 17.43
N GLU A 402 11.09 13.07 16.31
CA GLU A 402 11.84 13.24 15.07
C GLU A 402 12.83 14.41 15.16
N ALA A 403 12.38 15.59 15.56
CA ALA A 403 13.18 16.81 15.59
C ALA A 403 14.32 16.79 16.62
N GLU A 404 14.11 16.14 17.77
CA GLU A 404 15.14 16.05 18.82
C GLU A 404 16.22 14.99 18.54
N GLY A 405 15.97 14.08 17.59
CA GLY A 405 16.78 12.91 17.34
C GLY A 405 16.89 11.99 18.57
N SER A 406 18.10 11.92 19.14
CA SER A 406 18.41 11.13 20.34
C SER A 406 18.91 11.99 21.50
N SER A 407 18.66 13.31 21.47
CA SER A 407 19.15 14.23 22.52
C SER A 407 18.46 14.01 23.86
N GLY A 408 17.23 13.47 23.86
CA GLY A 408 16.43 13.23 25.06
C GLY A 408 15.89 14.51 25.71
N SER A 409 15.81 15.60 24.96
CA SER A 409 15.33 16.93 25.38
C SER A 409 13.80 16.96 25.60
N ALA A 410 13.04 16.22 24.81
CA ALA A 410 11.59 16.04 24.87
C ALA A 410 11.17 14.95 25.86
N TYR A 411 12.12 14.24 26.46
CA TYR A 411 11.84 13.05 27.28
C TYR A 411 10.80 13.27 28.38
N ARG A 412 10.84 14.44 29.04
CA ARG A 412 9.84 14.78 30.06
C ARG A 412 8.42 14.77 29.48
N TRP A 413 8.24 15.24 28.26
CA TRP A 413 6.94 15.28 27.58
C TRP A 413 6.43 13.86 27.30
N PHE A 414 7.30 12.95 26.86
CA PHE A 414 6.91 11.55 26.66
C PHE A 414 6.51 10.87 27.97
N VAL A 415 7.31 11.04 29.04
CA VAL A 415 6.98 10.45 30.34
C VAL A 415 5.64 10.97 30.88
N GLU A 416 5.37 12.27 30.74
CA GLU A 416 4.09 12.87 31.12
C GLU A 416 2.93 12.29 30.28
N ALA A 417 3.14 12.14 28.97
CA ALA A 417 2.14 11.66 28.03
C ALA A 417 1.85 10.16 28.11
N LEU A 418 2.69 9.34 28.75
CA LEU A 418 2.39 7.92 29.02
C LEU A 418 1.10 7.72 29.85
N GLY A 419 0.71 8.71 30.64
CA GLY A 419 -0.52 8.73 31.44
C GLY A 419 -1.70 9.44 30.79
N ALA A 420 -1.56 9.91 29.53
CA ALA A 420 -2.62 10.65 28.84
C ALA A 420 -3.89 9.78 28.67
N PRO A 421 -5.09 10.39 28.61
CA PRO A 421 -6.34 9.63 28.41
C PRO A 421 -6.45 9.02 27.01
N ASP A 422 -5.92 9.68 25.99
CA ASP A 422 -5.99 9.22 24.60
C ASP A 422 -4.93 8.15 24.29
N VAL A 423 -5.36 7.09 23.59
CA VAL A 423 -4.52 5.93 23.25
C VAL A 423 -3.36 6.33 22.33
N MET A 424 -3.60 7.22 21.36
CA MET A 424 -2.56 7.61 20.39
C MET A 424 -1.52 8.54 20.99
N VAL A 425 -1.92 9.40 21.93
CA VAL A 425 -0.97 10.21 22.72
C VAL A 425 -0.03 9.30 23.51
N ARG A 426 -0.57 8.26 24.18
CA ARG A 426 0.27 7.27 24.88
C ARG A 426 1.17 6.48 23.94
N ALA A 427 0.65 6.09 22.77
CA ALA A 427 1.43 5.37 21.76
C ALA A 427 2.59 6.21 21.22
N ALA A 428 2.35 7.48 20.89
CA ALA A 428 3.38 8.43 20.46
C ALA A 428 4.44 8.65 21.56
N ALA A 429 4.02 8.74 22.82
CA ALA A 429 4.91 8.85 23.96
C ALA A 429 5.82 7.63 24.12
N ALA A 430 5.26 6.42 24.07
CA ALA A 430 6.03 5.18 24.17
C ALA A 430 7.06 5.05 23.05
N ARG A 431 6.68 5.36 21.79
CA ARG A 431 7.59 5.40 20.65
C ARG A 431 8.68 6.47 20.80
N GLY A 432 8.35 7.63 21.37
CA GLY A 432 9.34 8.67 21.69
C GLY A 432 10.41 8.17 22.67
N ILE A 433 10.01 7.46 23.73
CA ILE A 433 10.93 6.83 24.69
C ILE A 433 11.79 5.76 24.02
N ALA A 434 11.20 4.93 23.15
CA ALA A 434 11.88 3.84 22.45
C ALA A 434 13.10 4.29 21.63
N ARG A 435 13.13 5.55 21.17
CA ARG A 435 14.25 6.11 20.37
C ARG A 435 15.51 6.37 21.20
N SER A 436 15.41 6.48 22.51
CA SER A 436 16.54 6.74 23.41
C SER A 436 16.26 6.13 24.80
N PRO A 437 16.23 4.79 24.87
CA PRO A 437 15.80 4.06 26.07
C PRO A 437 16.78 4.24 27.22
N ARG A 438 16.24 4.32 28.44
CA ARG A 438 16.99 4.53 29.69
C ARG A 438 16.61 3.44 30.70
N PRO A 439 17.53 2.99 31.57
CA PRO A 439 17.20 2.01 32.61
C PRO A 439 16.02 2.43 33.51
N THR A 440 15.82 3.74 33.72
CA THR A 440 14.71 4.31 34.49
C THR A 440 13.34 4.15 33.83
N ASP A 441 13.29 3.79 32.55
CA ASP A 441 12.04 3.67 31.77
C ASP A 441 11.28 2.39 32.09
N LEU A 442 11.97 1.33 32.53
CA LEU A 442 11.35 0.03 32.80
C LEU A 442 10.10 0.14 33.70
N PRO A 443 10.15 0.74 34.91
CA PRO A 443 8.96 0.86 35.75
C PRO A 443 7.85 1.72 35.11
N LEU A 444 8.20 2.75 34.34
CA LEU A 444 7.25 3.63 33.66
C LEU A 444 6.51 2.90 32.54
N LEU A 445 7.25 2.17 31.70
CA LEU A 445 6.71 1.40 30.59
C LEU A 445 5.87 0.20 31.09
N LEU A 446 6.28 -0.47 32.17
CA LEU A 446 5.44 -1.50 32.79
C LEU A 446 4.12 -0.91 33.32
N GLN A 447 4.15 0.28 33.93
CA GLN A 447 2.91 0.95 34.35
C GLN A 447 2.04 1.36 33.15
N ALA A 448 2.65 1.91 32.09
CA ALA A 448 1.95 2.27 30.86
C ALA A 448 1.30 1.05 30.18
N TYR A 449 1.97 -0.12 30.23
CA TYR A 449 1.40 -1.37 29.74
C TYR A 449 0.16 -1.79 30.56
N GLU A 450 0.21 -1.65 31.89
CA GLU A 450 -0.92 -2.00 32.75
C GLU A 450 -2.18 -1.17 32.44
N ILE A 451 -2.00 0.10 32.08
CA ILE A 451 -3.07 0.99 31.63
C ILE A 451 -3.56 0.54 30.24
N SER A 452 -2.63 0.40 29.29
CA SER A 452 -2.97 0.15 27.89
C SER A 452 -3.52 -1.25 27.61
N ALA A 453 -3.22 -2.24 28.45
CA ALA A 453 -3.82 -3.57 28.38
C ALA A 453 -5.35 -3.58 28.59
N ARG A 454 -5.93 -2.45 29.02
CA ARG A 454 -7.38 -2.26 29.23
C ARG A 454 -8.05 -1.44 28.13
N ASP A 455 -7.28 -0.94 27.17
CA ASP A 455 -7.79 -0.15 26.05
C ASP A 455 -8.59 -1.04 25.09
N SER A 456 -9.55 -0.43 24.38
CA SER A 456 -10.23 -1.07 23.25
C SER A 456 -9.36 -1.12 21.99
N LEU A 457 -8.44 -0.15 21.84
CA LEU A 457 -7.45 -0.08 20.77
C LEU A 457 -6.10 -0.56 21.27
N ASN A 458 -5.35 -1.26 20.42
CA ASN A 458 -4.12 -1.95 20.84
C ASN A 458 -2.87 -1.08 20.70
N ASP A 459 -2.96 0.07 20.05
CA ASP A 459 -1.82 0.86 19.61
C ASP A 459 -0.90 1.30 20.75
N ALA A 460 -1.46 1.72 21.89
CA ALA A 460 -0.66 2.07 23.06
C ALA A 460 0.04 0.84 23.64
N ALA A 461 -0.66 -0.29 23.75
CA ALA A 461 -0.07 -1.52 24.29
C ALA A 461 1.06 -2.04 23.38
N VAL A 462 0.85 -2.03 22.07
CA VAL A 462 1.86 -2.40 21.08
C VAL A 462 3.07 -1.46 21.15
N ALA A 463 2.86 -0.14 21.14
CA ALA A 463 3.94 0.83 21.22
C ALA A 463 4.75 0.73 22.54
N VAL A 464 4.08 0.44 23.66
CA VAL A 464 4.77 0.20 24.94
C VAL A 464 5.59 -1.09 24.90
N VAL A 465 5.06 -2.15 24.29
CA VAL A 465 5.79 -3.42 24.12
C VAL A 465 7.01 -3.26 23.21
N GLU A 466 6.89 -2.50 22.13
CA GLU A 466 8.02 -2.12 21.27
C GLU A 466 9.08 -1.35 22.08
N ALA A 467 8.68 -0.35 22.85
CA ALA A 467 9.59 0.42 23.71
C ALA A 467 10.29 -0.44 24.77
N LEU A 468 9.58 -1.41 25.36
CA LEU A 468 10.15 -2.41 26.26
C LEU A 468 11.17 -3.30 25.53
N GLY A 469 10.92 -3.64 24.26
CA GLY A 469 11.88 -4.37 23.43
C GLY A 469 13.17 -3.58 23.17
N GLU A 470 13.05 -2.31 22.79
CA GLU A 470 14.23 -1.44 22.63
C GLU A 470 15.04 -1.32 23.93
N LEU A 471 14.36 -1.28 25.08
CA LEU A 471 15.02 -1.29 26.38
C LEU A 471 15.73 -2.63 26.66
N ARG A 472 15.16 -3.76 26.24
CA ARG A 472 15.79 -5.09 26.35
C ARG A 472 17.12 -5.14 25.61
N GLU A 473 17.19 -4.57 24.41
CA GLU A 473 18.42 -4.53 23.60
C GLU A 473 19.57 -3.78 24.28
N THR A 474 19.28 -2.94 25.28
CA THR A 474 20.31 -2.29 26.13
C THR A 474 20.86 -3.16 27.26
N GLY A 475 20.40 -4.41 27.38
CA GLY A 475 20.80 -5.37 28.43
C GLY A 475 19.94 -5.34 29.69
N ILE A 476 18.83 -4.57 29.69
CA ILE A 476 17.89 -4.51 30.81
C ILE A 476 17.01 -5.79 30.80
N PRO A 477 16.80 -6.46 31.95
CA PRO A 477 16.09 -7.74 32.03
C PRO A 477 14.55 -7.60 31.96
N VAL A 478 14.06 -7.09 30.82
CA VAL A 478 12.63 -6.79 30.57
C VAL A 478 11.75 -8.03 30.68
N GLU A 479 12.15 -9.14 30.05
CA GLU A 479 11.36 -10.38 30.01
C GLU A 479 10.93 -10.86 31.39
N ARG A 480 11.89 -10.93 32.33
CA ARG A 480 11.64 -11.38 33.70
C ARG A 480 10.65 -10.46 34.41
N SER A 481 10.82 -9.15 34.26
CA SER A 481 9.93 -8.16 34.89
C SER A 481 8.53 -8.18 34.30
N PHE A 482 8.42 -8.37 32.99
CA PHE A 482 7.14 -8.37 32.27
C PHE A 482 6.32 -9.64 32.55
N PHE A 483 6.91 -10.83 32.37
CA PHE A 483 6.19 -12.10 32.51
C PHE A 483 5.80 -12.44 33.95
N VAL A 484 6.51 -11.92 34.94
CA VAL A 484 6.09 -12.06 36.35
C VAL A 484 4.87 -11.19 36.67
N ARG A 485 4.71 -10.05 35.99
CA ARG A 485 3.67 -9.06 36.31
C ARG A 485 2.39 -9.25 35.52
N PHE A 486 2.48 -9.65 34.24
CA PHE A 486 1.34 -9.62 33.33
C PHE A 486 0.90 -11.01 32.87
N ALA A 487 -0.39 -11.27 33.04
CA ALA A 487 -1.06 -12.40 32.41
C ALA A 487 -1.11 -12.19 30.88
N ARG A 488 -1.15 -13.31 30.15
CA ARG A 488 -1.22 -13.32 28.69
C ARG A 488 -2.42 -12.53 28.17
N SER A 489 -2.17 -11.62 27.21
CA SER A 489 -3.24 -10.82 26.59
C SER A 489 -4.16 -11.70 25.73
N PRO A 490 -5.49 -11.48 25.76
CA PRO A 490 -6.42 -12.11 24.82
C PRO A 490 -6.27 -11.54 23.40
N ASN A 491 -5.61 -10.39 23.23
CA ASN A 491 -5.44 -9.78 21.91
C ASN A 491 -4.23 -10.38 21.15
N ALA A 492 -4.49 -10.94 19.97
CA ALA A 492 -3.47 -11.56 19.11
C ALA A 492 -2.37 -10.59 18.66
N ILE A 493 -2.72 -9.33 18.38
CA ILE A 493 -1.77 -8.29 17.92
C ILE A 493 -0.80 -7.97 19.05
N VAL A 494 -1.30 -7.78 20.28
CA VAL A 494 -0.45 -7.54 21.46
C VAL A 494 0.44 -8.74 21.75
N ARG A 495 -0.09 -9.97 21.67
CA ARG A 495 0.71 -11.20 21.84
C ARG A 495 1.84 -11.27 20.81
N ARG A 496 1.56 -10.96 19.54
CA ARG A 496 2.57 -10.93 18.48
C ARG A 496 3.66 -9.90 18.79
N ALA A 497 3.27 -8.68 19.16
CA ALA A 497 4.23 -7.65 19.55
C ALA A 497 5.12 -8.13 20.72
N VAL A 498 4.55 -8.79 21.74
CA VAL A 498 5.33 -9.32 22.87
C VAL A 498 6.28 -10.42 22.43
N ALA A 499 5.83 -11.36 21.60
CA ALA A 499 6.67 -12.42 21.08
C ALA A 499 7.85 -11.88 20.26
N THR A 500 7.61 -10.85 19.44
CA THR A 500 8.63 -10.20 18.61
C THR A 500 9.62 -9.38 19.44
N HIS A 501 9.14 -8.54 20.35
CA HIS A 501 9.95 -7.50 20.99
C HIS A 501 10.43 -7.85 22.40
N ILE A 502 9.71 -8.69 23.15
CA ILE A 502 10.08 -9.07 24.51
C ILE A 502 10.58 -10.51 24.53
N GLY A 503 9.83 -11.47 24.01
CA GLY A 503 10.27 -12.86 23.89
C GLY A 503 9.13 -13.88 23.86
N ALA A 504 9.43 -15.09 23.41
CA ALA A 504 8.46 -16.18 23.24
C ALA A 504 7.96 -16.82 24.55
N GLY A 505 8.51 -16.43 25.71
CA GLY A 505 8.17 -16.98 27.03
C GLY A 505 6.71 -16.77 27.47
N TRP A 506 5.95 -15.94 26.76
CA TRP A 506 4.53 -15.67 27.00
C TRP A 506 3.56 -16.65 26.30
N GLY A 507 4.10 -17.62 25.54
CA GLY A 507 3.35 -18.61 24.78
C GLY A 507 3.16 -18.23 23.30
N ASP A 508 2.62 -19.17 22.53
CA ASP A 508 2.51 -19.04 21.07
C ASP A 508 1.68 -17.82 20.64
N VAL A 509 1.96 -17.27 19.47
CA VAL A 509 1.08 -16.25 18.88
C VAL A 509 -0.15 -16.96 18.33
N VAL A 510 -1.24 -16.94 19.09
CA VAL A 510 -2.54 -17.47 18.64
C VAL A 510 -3.19 -16.43 17.73
N PRO A 511 -3.80 -16.83 16.60
CA PRO A 511 -4.41 -15.94 15.61
C PRO A 511 -5.55 -15.07 16.13
N VAL A 512 -6.04 -14.20 15.25
CA VAL A 512 -7.11 -13.23 15.52
C VAL A 512 -8.34 -13.95 16.08
N GLU A 513 -8.75 -13.57 17.29
CA GLU A 513 -9.99 -14.08 17.89
C GLU A 513 -11.18 -13.36 17.24
N THR A 514 -11.77 -13.99 16.22
CA THR A 514 -12.84 -13.35 15.44
C THR A 514 -14.22 -13.46 16.08
N GLY A 515 -14.38 -14.29 17.12
CA GLY A 515 -15.68 -14.59 17.74
C GLY A 515 -16.67 -15.33 16.83
N LYS A 516 -16.25 -15.69 15.61
CA LYS A 516 -17.09 -16.36 14.61
C LYS A 516 -17.23 -17.85 14.92
N ASN A 517 -18.42 -18.38 14.74
CA ASN A 517 -18.72 -19.81 14.73
C ASN A 517 -18.90 -20.34 13.30
N ALA A 518 -19.09 -21.65 13.16
CA ALA A 518 -19.25 -22.32 11.86
C ALA A 518 -20.41 -21.75 11.02
N ASP A 519 -21.51 -21.32 11.64
CA ASP A 519 -22.66 -20.76 10.92
C ASP A 519 -22.34 -19.38 10.35
N ASP A 520 -21.50 -18.60 11.01
CA ASP A 520 -21.06 -17.29 10.52
C ASP A 520 -20.29 -17.44 9.20
N TYR A 521 -19.36 -18.39 9.11
CA TYR A 521 -18.64 -18.68 7.87
C TYR A 521 -19.56 -19.21 6.78
N GLN A 522 -20.51 -20.10 7.11
CA GLN A 522 -21.49 -20.56 6.12
C GLN A 522 -22.36 -19.43 5.60
N ARG A 523 -22.78 -18.47 6.44
CA ARG A 523 -23.52 -17.29 5.99
C ARG A 523 -22.70 -16.44 5.03
N VAL A 524 -21.41 -16.21 5.32
CA VAL A 524 -20.50 -15.51 4.40
C VAL A 524 -20.42 -16.24 3.05
N VAL A 525 -20.20 -17.56 3.06
CA VAL A 525 -20.11 -18.35 1.82
C VAL A 525 -21.42 -18.28 1.02
N ARG A 526 -22.57 -18.46 1.67
CA ARG A 526 -23.88 -18.42 0.99
C ARG A 526 -24.22 -17.03 0.43
N SER A 527 -23.89 -15.97 1.16
CA SER A 527 -24.30 -14.60 0.80
C SER A 527 -23.32 -13.87 -0.11
N LEU A 528 -22.04 -14.25 -0.12
CA LEU A 528 -20.99 -13.55 -0.85
C LEU A 528 -20.27 -14.46 -1.85
N VAL A 529 -19.77 -15.62 -1.41
CA VAL A 529 -18.96 -16.49 -2.29
C VAL A 529 -19.81 -17.14 -3.38
N VAL A 530 -20.96 -17.72 -3.03
CA VAL A 530 -21.85 -18.38 -4.00
C VAL A 530 -22.37 -17.41 -5.08
N PRO A 531 -22.91 -16.22 -4.73
CA PRO A 531 -23.27 -15.22 -5.73
C PRO A 531 -22.06 -14.72 -6.52
N GLY A 532 -20.92 -14.52 -5.86
CA GLY A 532 -19.68 -14.09 -6.51
C GLY A 532 -19.17 -15.06 -7.57
N LEU A 533 -19.25 -16.36 -7.31
CA LEU A 533 -18.94 -17.43 -8.28
C LEU A 533 -19.92 -17.47 -9.46
N ALA A 534 -21.15 -16.96 -9.27
CA ALA A 534 -22.13 -16.76 -10.33
C ALA A 534 -22.00 -15.39 -11.04
N GLY A 535 -20.98 -14.59 -10.69
CA GLY A 535 -20.71 -13.28 -11.29
C GLY A 535 -21.41 -12.11 -10.61
N ALA A 536 -22.18 -12.33 -9.54
CA ALA A 536 -22.83 -11.26 -8.78
C ALA A 536 -21.86 -10.68 -7.74
N ARG A 537 -21.33 -9.49 -8.03
CA ARG A 537 -20.37 -8.78 -7.17
C ARG A 537 -21.03 -7.55 -6.52
N PRO A 538 -20.96 -7.39 -5.19
CA PRO A 538 -21.49 -6.20 -4.53
C PRO A 538 -20.83 -4.93 -5.05
N ARG A 539 -21.60 -3.85 -5.13
CA ARG A 539 -21.12 -2.52 -5.50
C ARG A 539 -21.27 -1.54 -4.35
N VAL A 540 -20.31 -0.64 -4.19
CA VAL A 540 -20.30 0.40 -3.15
C VAL A 540 -19.99 1.75 -3.78
N GLY A 541 -20.78 2.77 -3.48
CA GLY A 541 -20.52 4.14 -3.90
C GLY A 541 -19.82 4.92 -2.78
N ILE A 542 -18.67 5.52 -3.07
CA ILE A 542 -18.04 6.54 -2.22
C ILE A 542 -18.41 7.90 -2.80
N VAL A 543 -19.30 8.61 -2.12
CA VAL A 543 -19.78 9.93 -2.53
C VAL A 543 -18.85 10.99 -1.96
N THR A 544 -18.27 11.83 -2.82
CA THR A 544 -17.35 12.90 -2.44
C THR A 544 -17.83 14.24 -3.00
N GLU A 545 -17.22 15.34 -2.56
CA GLU A 545 -17.49 16.67 -3.14
C GLU A 545 -17.10 16.77 -4.63
N ARG A 546 -16.23 15.86 -5.11
CA ARG A 546 -15.80 15.81 -6.52
C ARG A 546 -16.65 14.91 -7.39
N GLY A 547 -17.55 14.13 -6.81
CA GLY A 547 -18.34 13.11 -7.50
C GLY A 547 -18.29 11.76 -6.80
N THR A 548 -18.87 10.75 -7.45
CA THR A 548 -18.97 9.40 -6.89
C THR A 548 -17.94 8.46 -7.49
N ILE A 549 -17.21 7.75 -6.64
CA ILE A 549 -16.35 6.62 -7.02
C ILE A 549 -17.15 5.34 -6.76
N VAL A 550 -17.40 4.53 -7.79
CA VAL A 550 -18.12 3.26 -7.63
C VAL A 550 -17.13 2.11 -7.59
N LEU A 551 -17.16 1.35 -6.52
CA LEU A 551 -16.38 0.14 -6.30
C LEU A 551 -17.19 -1.10 -6.70
N GLU A 552 -16.54 -2.08 -7.33
CA GLU A 552 -17.00 -3.46 -7.45
C GLU A 552 -16.12 -4.33 -6.55
N LEU A 553 -16.74 -5.02 -5.57
CA LEU A 553 -16.02 -5.82 -4.58
C LEU A 553 -15.67 -7.22 -5.09
N ALA A 554 -14.70 -7.87 -4.44
CA ALA A 554 -14.14 -9.19 -4.80
C ALA A 554 -14.49 -10.26 -3.72
N PRO A 555 -15.77 -10.68 -3.63
CA PRO A 555 -16.26 -11.54 -2.54
C PRO A 555 -15.76 -12.99 -2.60
N VAL A 556 -15.22 -13.45 -3.73
CA VAL A 556 -14.67 -14.81 -3.86
C VAL A 556 -13.21 -14.83 -3.41
N GLU A 557 -12.48 -13.76 -3.71
CA GLU A 557 -11.07 -13.61 -3.44
C GLU A 557 -10.80 -13.18 -1.99
N ALA A 558 -11.65 -12.29 -1.43
CA ALA A 558 -11.53 -11.78 -0.06
C ALA A 558 -12.88 -11.73 0.68
N PRO A 559 -13.50 -12.90 0.95
CA PRO A 559 -14.87 -12.98 1.48
C PRO A 559 -15.07 -12.32 2.85
N LEU A 560 -14.12 -12.49 3.78
CA LEU A 560 -14.26 -11.94 5.14
C LEU A 560 -13.99 -10.45 5.17
N THR A 561 -13.08 -9.98 4.32
CA THR A 561 -12.76 -8.56 4.11
C THR A 561 -13.97 -7.83 3.53
N VAL A 562 -14.58 -8.39 2.48
CA VAL A 562 -15.81 -7.84 1.89
C VAL A 562 -16.97 -7.88 2.88
N ALA A 563 -17.14 -8.97 3.63
CA ALA A 563 -18.16 -9.06 4.67
C ALA A 563 -18.00 -7.96 5.72
N ASN A 564 -16.78 -7.77 6.24
CA ASN A 564 -16.45 -6.73 7.20
C ASN A 564 -16.72 -5.33 6.65
N PHE A 565 -16.28 -5.02 5.44
CA PHE A 565 -16.50 -3.70 4.83
C PHE A 565 -17.99 -3.39 4.65
N LEU A 566 -18.77 -4.36 4.16
CA LEU A 566 -20.23 -4.21 4.02
C LEU A 566 -20.94 -4.09 5.37
N GLU A 567 -20.47 -4.79 6.41
CA GLU A 567 -21.04 -4.71 7.75
C GLU A 567 -20.74 -3.37 8.44
N LEU A 568 -19.53 -2.82 8.25
CA LEU A 568 -19.19 -1.47 8.70
C LEU A 568 -20.08 -0.41 8.01
N ILE A 569 -20.32 -0.54 6.70
CA ILE A 569 -21.27 0.35 6.00
C ILE A 569 -22.68 0.22 6.59
N ARG A 570 -23.22 -1.01 6.69
CA ARG A 570 -24.60 -1.26 7.16
C ARG A 570 -24.84 -0.89 8.62
N SER A 571 -23.80 -0.92 9.45
CA SER A 571 -23.89 -0.50 10.85
C SER A 571 -23.79 1.02 11.04
N GLY A 572 -23.59 1.78 9.96
CA GLY A 572 -23.41 3.23 10.02
C GLY A 572 -22.04 3.64 10.57
N TYR A 573 -21.04 2.75 10.56
CA TYR A 573 -19.70 3.05 11.08
C TYR A 573 -19.11 4.29 10.40
N TYR A 574 -19.13 4.32 9.06
CA TYR A 574 -18.60 5.43 8.25
C TYR A 574 -19.44 6.72 8.32
N GLU A 575 -20.63 6.68 8.91
CA GLU A 575 -21.50 7.85 9.13
C GLU A 575 -21.37 8.43 10.54
N SER A 576 -20.69 7.71 11.45
CA SER A 576 -20.60 8.09 12.87
C SER A 576 -19.68 9.28 13.16
N ALA A 577 -18.85 9.68 12.19
CA ALA A 577 -18.03 10.88 12.21
C ALA A 577 -17.77 11.40 10.79
N PRO A 578 -17.48 12.70 10.59
CA PRO A 578 -17.10 13.23 9.29
C PRO A 578 -15.81 12.56 8.77
N LEU A 579 -15.90 11.94 7.60
CA LEU A 579 -14.78 11.31 6.90
C LEU A 579 -14.14 12.26 5.88
N ARG A 580 -12.86 12.06 5.64
CA ARG A 580 -12.08 12.79 4.64
C ARG A 580 -10.88 11.94 4.26
N TRP A 581 -10.44 12.05 3.02
CA TRP A 581 -9.23 11.40 2.54
C TRP A 581 -8.00 11.89 3.31
N HIS A 582 -7.71 11.24 4.44
CA HIS A 582 -6.70 11.68 5.40
C HIS A 582 -5.28 11.52 4.86
N ARG A 583 -5.12 10.65 3.85
CA ARG A 583 -3.85 10.40 3.19
C ARG A 583 -4.05 10.21 1.69
N VAL A 584 -3.47 11.11 0.91
CA VAL A 584 -3.33 10.97 -0.55
C VAL A 584 -1.86 11.09 -0.88
N VAL A 585 -1.29 10.03 -1.45
CA VAL A 585 0.10 10.03 -1.91
C VAL A 585 0.08 10.08 -3.45
N PRO A 586 0.45 11.22 -4.07
CA PRO A 586 0.39 11.39 -5.50
C PRO A 586 1.14 10.27 -6.25
N ASN A 587 0.51 9.70 -7.28
CA ASN A 587 1.02 8.56 -8.06
C ASN A 587 1.29 7.29 -7.21
N PHE A 588 0.53 7.09 -6.13
CA PHE A 588 0.59 5.87 -5.33
C PHE A 588 -0.80 5.41 -4.90
N VAL A 589 -1.36 5.99 -3.84
CA VAL A 589 -2.67 5.61 -3.26
C VAL A 589 -3.39 6.81 -2.65
N LEU A 590 -4.73 6.73 -2.64
CA LEU A 590 -5.59 7.49 -1.73
C LEU A 590 -6.15 6.53 -0.67
N GLN A 591 -6.15 6.93 0.59
CA GLN A 591 -6.47 6.08 1.74
C GLN A 591 -7.42 6.79 2.70
N ASP A 592 -8.45 6.08 3.15
CA ASP A 592 -9.33 6.50 4.24
C ASP A 592 -10.02 5.32 4.95
N GLY A 593 -11.11 5.57 5.68
CA GLY A 593 -11.78 4.66 6.60
C GLY A 593 -11.37 4.87 8.06
N ASP A 594 -10.72 5.99 8.36
CA ASP A 594 -10.33 6.40 9.71
C ASP A 594 -11.28 7.49 10.25
N LEU A 595 -12.13 7.13 11.21
CA LEU A 595 -13.05 8.07 11.86
C LEU A 595 -12.35 9.16 12.70
N ARG A 596 -11.09 8.95 13.12
CA ARG A 596 -10.28 9.96 13.80
C ARG A 596 -9.75 11.00 12.79
N GLY A 597 -9.48 10.52 11.56
CA GLY A 597 -9.08 11.25 10.37
C GLY A 597 -7.59 11.63 10.31
N ASP A 598 -6.76 11.11 11.21
CA ASP A 598 -5.32 11.43 11.23
C ASP A 598 -4.42 10.22 10.93
N GLY A 599 -5.03 9.12 10.49
CA GLY A 599 -4.39 7.86 10.12
C GLY A 599 -4.36 6.80 11.22
N ASN A 600 -4.82 7.08 12.45
CA ASN A 600 -4.63 6.20 13.60
C ASN A 600 -5.93 5.59 14.20
N GLY A 601 -7.06 5.63 13.50
CA GLY A 601 -8.31 5.03 13.96
C GLY A 601 -8.67 3.71 13.29
N GLY A 602 -9.66 3.03 13.86
CA GLY A 602 -10.17 1.74 13.39
C GLY A 602 -11.19 1.17 14.38
N PRO A 603 -11.83 0.03 14.05
CA PRO A 603 -12.66 -0.69 14.99
C PRO A 603 -11.82 -1.31 16.12
N ALA A 604 -12.46 -1.69 17.23
CA ALA A 604 -11.82 -2.35 18.37
C ALA A 604 -11.45 -3.83 18.11
N TYR A 605 -11.43 -4.25 16.85
CA TYR A 605 -11.09 -5.59 16.40
C TYR A 605 -10.24 -5.51 15.13
N ALA A 606 -9.61 -6.62 14.78
CA ALA A 606 -8.92 -6.78 13.51
C ALA A 606 -9.50 -7.97 12.74
N ILE A 607 -9.25 -7.99 11.44
CA ILE A 607 -9.47 -9.15 10.58
C ILE A 607 -8.13 -9.64 10.02
N ARG A 608 -8.06 -10.95 9.76
CA ARG A 608 -6.90 -11.53 9.09
C ARG A 608 -6.79 -11.07 7.66
N ASP A 609 -5.59 -11.24 7.11
CA ASP A 609 -5.31 -11.01 5.70
C ASP A 609 -5.88 -12.14 4.81
N GLU A 610 -6.30 -11.76 3.60
CA GLU A 610 -6.83 -12.65 2.56
C GLU A 610 -6.07 -12.46 1.24
N MET A 611 -4.74 -12.61 1.31
CA MET A 611 -3.83 -12.51 0.17
C MET A 611 -4.33 -13.33 -1.01
N ASN A 612 -4.29 -12.76 -2.21
CA ASN A 612 -4.91 -13.36 -3.37
C ASN A 612 -4.19 -12.98 -4.67
N ARG A 613 -4.61 -13.63 -5.75
CA ARG A 613 -4.01 -13.52 -7.08
C ARG A 613 -4.33 -12.21 -7.80
N LEU A 614 -5.20 -11.35 -7.28
CA LEU A 614 -5.47 -10.06 -7.92
C LEU A 614 -4.25 -9.14 -7.78
N ARG A 615 -3.91 -8.45 -8.85
CA ARG A 615 -2.76 -7.53 -8.91
C ARG A 615 -3.21 -6.09 -8.67
N TYR A 616 -2.38 -5.30 -8.01
CA TYR A 616 -2.55 -3.87 -7.82
C TYR A 616 -2.27 -3.12 -9.12
N GLY A 617 -3.27 -3.04 -10.00
CA GLY A 617 -3.33 -2.08 -11.11
C GLY A 617 -3.86 -0.71 -10.65
N ARG A 618 -4.05 0.25 -11.57
CA ARG A 618 -4.77 1.52 -11.28
C ARG A 618 -6.23 1.21 -10.91
N GLY A 619 -6.73 1.85 -9.85
CA GLY A 619 -8.10 1.69 -9.34
C GLY A 619 -8.32 0.42 -8.49
N THR A 620 -7.27 -0.26 -8.04
CA THR A 620 -7.41 -1.46 -7.20
C THR A 620 -7.68 -1.06 -5.75
N LEU A 621 -8.63 -1.73 -5.10
CA LEU A 621 -9.02 -1.50 -3.72
C LEU A 621 -8.30 -2.50 -2.80
N GLY A 622 -7.52 -1.98 -1.86
CA GLY A 622 -6.75 -2.76 -0.88
C GLY A 622 -7.11 -2.42 0.57
N MET A 623 -6.98 -3.40 1.46
CA MET A 623 -7.15 -3.20 2.91
C MET A 623 -5.90 -2.55 3.50
N ALA A 624 -6.06 -1.44 4.24
CA ALA A 624 -4.94 -0.80 4.90
C ALA A 624 -4.58 -1.56 6.19
N LEU A 625 -3.28 -1.72 6.46
CA LEU A 625 -2.75 -2.55 7.53
C LEU A 625 -1.70 -1.79 8.34
N ALA A 626 -1.70 -1.99 9.65
CA ALA A 626 -0.61 -1.61 10.58
C ALA A 626 0.41 -2.75 10.80
N GLY A 627 0.29 -3.83 10.02
CA GLY A 627 1.05 -5.08 10.11
C GLY A 627 0.21 -6.27 9.66
N PRO A 628 0.76 -7.49 9.60
CA PRO A 628 -0.01 -8.66 9.18
C PRO A 628 -1.26 -8.87 10.03
N ASP A 629 -2.39 -9.23 9.43
CA ASP A 629 -3.65 -9.50 10.13
C ASP A 629 -4.13 -8.35 11.04
N THR A 630 -4.00 -7.11 10.55
CA THR A 630 -4.47 -5.90 11.26
C THR A 630 -5.54 -5.12 10.49
N GLY A 631 -6.14 -5.75 9.48
CA GLY A 631 -7.22 -5.13 8.71
C GLY A 631 -8.39 -4.73 9.59
N GLY A 632 -9.10 -3.67 9.22
CA GLY A 632 -10.19 -3.11 10.02
C GLY A 632 -11.15 -2.33 9.15
N SER A 633 -11.23 -1.02 9.35
CA SER A 633 -12.09 -0.12 8.57
C SER A 633 -11.36 0.65 7.48
N GLN A 634 -10.04 0.77 7.57
CA GLN A 634 -9.25 1.58 6.65
C GLN A 634 -8.97 0.84 5.34
N PHE A 635 -9.10 1.52 4.21
CA PHE A 635 -8.86 1.00 2.87
C PHE A 635 -8.10 2.01 2.03
N PHE A 636 -7.53 1.56 0.92
CA PHE A 636 -6.87 2.41 -0.05
C PHE A 636 -7.24 2.04 -1.48
N ILE A 637 -7.18 3.02 -2.38
CA ILE A 637 -7.34 2.87 -3.82
C ILE A 637 -6.03 3.28 -4.48
N THR A 638 -5.52 2.48 -5.41
CA THR A 638 -4.28 2.79 -6.14
C THR A 638 -4.50 3.77 -7.30
N HIS A 639 -3.61 4.76 -7.44
CA HIS A 639 -3.59 5.67 -8.60
C HIS A 639 -2.88 5.07 -9.82
N SER A 640 -1.95 4.15 -9.60
CA SER A 640 -1.13 3.54 -10.65
C SER A 640 -0.77 2.11 -10.28
N PRO A 641 -0.26 1.28 -11.21
CA PRO A 641 0.17 -0.08 -10.88
C PRO A 641 1.20 -0.11 -9.75
N GLN A 642 0.99 -0.96 -8.73
CA GLN A 642 1.86 -1.13 -7.57
C GLN A 642 2.31 -2.59 -7.38
N PRO A 643 3.18 -3.15 -8.25
CA PRO A 643 3.61 -4.55 -8.17
C PRO A 643 4.31 -4.98 -6.87
N HIS A 644 4.70 -4.01 -6.03
CA HIS A 644 5.32 -4.28 -4.74
C HIS A 644 4.29 -4.52 -3.62
N LEU A 645 2.99 -4.32 -3.89
CA LEU A 645 1.90 -4.62 -2.97
C LEU A 645 1.25 -5.99 -3.26
N ASP A 646 1.48 -6.55 -4.46
CA ASP A 646 0.94 -7.86 -4.87
C ASP A 646 1.39 -8.96 -3.92
N GLY A 647 0.44 -9.76 -3.40
CA GLY A 647 0.70 -10.79 -2.39
C GLY A 647 1.09 -10.26 -1.00
N GLY A 648 1.14 -8.93 -0.80
CA GLY A 648 1.46 -8.31 0.49
C GLY A 648 0.28 -7.61 1.17
N TYR A 649 -0.77 -7.29 0.41
CA TYR A 649 -1.99 -6.63 0.91
C TYR A 649 -3.24 -7.25 0.30
N THR A 650 -4.31 -7.40 1.10
CA THR A 650 -5.58 -7.96 0.63
C THR A 650 -6.24 -7.06 -0.40
N VAL A 651 -6.31 -7.50 -1.66
CA VAL A 651 -7.18 -6.90 -2.68
C VAL A 651 -8.60 -7.38 -2.46
N PHE A 652 -9.55 -6.46 -2.27
CA PHE A 652 -10.95 -6.82 -2.03
C PHE A 652 -11.96 -6.10 -2.95
N GLY A 653 -11.47 -5.45 -4.00
CA GLY A 653 -12.30 -4.85 -5.04
C GLY A 653 -11.51 -4.01 -6.04
N ARG A 654 -12.24 -3.28 -6.88
CA ARG A 654 -11.68 -2.27 -7.79
C ARG A 654 -12.68 -1.15 -8.06
N VAL A 655 -12.20 0.00 -8.52
CA VAL A 655 -13.01 1.06 -9.09
C VAL A 655 -13.64 0.56 -10.39
N ALA A 656 -14.96 0.51 -10.44
CA ALA A 656 -15.76 0.21 -11.61
C ALA A 656 -16.12 1.47 -12.40
N GLU A 657 -16.40 2.59 -11.70
CA GLU A 657 -16.74 3.88 -12.29
C GLU A 657 -16.14 5.03 -11.46
N GLY A 658 -15.82 6.17 -12.09
CA GLY A 658 -15.28 7.35 -11.40
C GLY A 658 -13.78 7.31 -11.11
N MET A 659 -12.97 6.68 -11.97
CA MET A 659 -11.51 6.67 -11.80
C MET A 659 -10.89 8.06 -12.01
N ASP A 660 -11.48 8.88 -12.88
CA ASP A 660 -11.14 10.31 -13.03
C ASP A 660 -11.45 11.09 -11.75
N ILE A 661 -12.53 10.77 -11.05
CA ILE A 661 -12.85 11.34 -9.73
C ILE A 661 -11.80 10.91 -8.72
N ALA A 662 -11.47 9.62 -8.65
CA ALA A 662 -10.44 9.09 -7.76
C ALA A 662 -9.08 9.77 -7.97
N ASP A 663 -8.68 10.03 -9.22
CA ASP A 663 -7.44 10.75 -9.52
C ASP A 663 -7.48 12.24 -9.16
N ALA A 664 -8.67 12.85 -9.20
CA ALA A 664 -8.86 14.25 -8.84
C ALA A 664 -8.94 14.48 -7.32
N ILE A 665 -9.10 13.42 -6.50
CA ILE A 665 -9.10 13.53 -5.04
C ILE A 665 -7.76 14.09 -4.55
N ALA A 666 -7.84 15.14 -3.75
CA ALA A 666 -6.76 15.71 -2.98
C ALA A 666 -6.90 15.31 -1.50
N GLN A 667 -5.79 15.33 -0.78
CA GLN A 667 -5.82 15.09 0.67
C GLN A 667 -6.69 16.14 1.37
N ASP A 668 -7.46 15.68 2.35
CA ASP A 668 -8.49 16.38 3.12
C ASP A 668 -9.82 16.64 2.40
N ASP A 669 -9.99 16.22 1.14
CA ASP A 669 -11.31 16.24 0.50
C ASP A 669 -12.31 15.39 1.29
N ALA A 670 -13.55 15.86 1.41
CA ALA A 670 -14.57 15.21 2.22
C ALA A 670 -15.14 13.94 1.54
N ILE A 671 -15.38 12.92 2.35
CA ILE A 671 -16.23 11.78 1.99
C ILE A 671 -17.61 12.06 2.61
N LEU A 672 -18.60 12.23 1.75
CA LEU A 672 -19.97 12.59 2.14
C LEU A 672 -20.78 11.36 2.55
N ALA A 673 -20.57 10.22 1.88
CA ALA A 673 -21.21 8.95 2.21
C ALA A 673 -20.43 7.77 1.62
N ILE A 674 -20.57 6.59 2.24
CA ILE A 674 -20.16 5.31 1.66
C ILE A 674 -21.37 4.38 1.74
N GLU A 675 -21.94 4.01 0.59
CA GLU A 675 -23.23 3.31 0.53
C GLU A 675 -23.18 2.05 -0.35
N VAL A 676 -23.90 1.01 0.07
CA VAL A 676 -24.08 -0.20 -0.74
C VAL A 676 -25.07 0.13 -1.86
N MET A 677 -24.64 -0.11 -3.10
CA MET A 677 -25.48 0.13 -4.28
C MET A 677 -26.43 -1.06 -4.53
N PRO A 678 -27.62 -0.80 -5.09
CA PRO A 678 -28.65 -1.81 -5.35
C PRO A 678 -28.27 -2.84 -6.42
#